data_AF-A0A6B0RWP3-F1
#
_entry.id   AF-A0A6B0RWP3-F1
#
_cell.length_a   1.000
_cell.length_b   1.000
_cell.length_c   1.000
_cell.angle_alpha   90.00
_cell.angle_beta   90.00
_cell.angle_gamma   90.00
#
_symmetry.space_group_name_H-M   'P 1'
#
loop_
_entity.id
_entity.type
_entity.pdbx_description
1 polymer ?
#
loop_
_entity_poly.entity_id
_entity_poly.type
_entity_poly.pdbx_seq_one_letter_code
_entity_poly.pdbx_strand_id
1 'polypeptide(L)'
;MGLNLDAPEDEAGIKKATENIKALIEHEMKNGIPANRIVLGRFSQGGALSLYTALTCSHPLAGTVALSCWLPLHRASPQAANGSAKDLTILQCQGELDPMVPVRFGALTAEKLWSIVTPARVQFKTYPAPSSERFISIFLAVLFKQQRYYNQLNLEQLLYSVNRTVNRCEPSDGKPEQELLQEHLDQAEIEKFGSAGASWFHSLYQSQPVSALTTSSKVSSLGLLCCQRQVARCANVQQRHDDFARRHIGPGDKDQKEMLQALGLASVDELIEKTIPASIRLKRPLKMDDPVCENEILATLHAISNKNQIWRSYIGMGYYNCSVPQTILRNLLENSGWITQYTPYQPEVSQGRLESLLNYQTMVCDITGLDMANASLLDEATAAAEAMQLCHRQNKRRKFFVDPRCHPQTIAVVQTRAKYSGVLIELKLPHEMDFSSKDVSGVLFQYPDTEGKVEDFTELVERAHEAGSLACCATDLLALCILRPPGEFGVDIALGSSQRFGVPLGYGGPHAAFFAVRENLVRMMPGRMVGVTRDVSGKEVYRLALQTREQHIRRDKATSNICTAQALLANMAVMFAIYHGSHGLEHIARRVHNATLILSEGLKRAGHQLQHDLFFDTLKIQCGCSVKEVLGRAAQRQINIRLFEDGTLGISLDETVNEKDLDDLLWIFGCESSAELVAESMGEERRGILGTAFKRTSPFLTHQVFNSYHSETNIVRYMKRLENKDISLVHSMIPLGSCTMKLNSSSELTPITWKEFANIHPFVPLDQAQGYQQLFRELEKDLCELTGYDRISFQPNSGAQGEYAGLASIRAYLDAKGETHRTVCLIPKSAHGTNPASAHMAGMRIQPVEVDKYGNIDAAHLKAMVDKHKENLAAIMITYPSTNGVFEENIGDVCDLIHLHGGQVYLDGANMNAQVGLCRPGDFGSDVSHLNLHKTFCIPHGGGGPGMGPIGVKKHLVPFLPNHPIISLKPSEDAQALGTVSAAPWGSSCILPISWAYIKMMGGKGLKQATEIAILNANYMAKRLEKHYRVLFRGYVAHEFILDTRPFKKSANIEAVDVAKRLQDYGFHAPTMSWPVAGTLMIEPTESEDKAELDRFCDAMISIRQEIADIEEGRIDPRVNPLKMSPHSLTCVTSSHWDRPYSREVAAFPLPFVKPENKFWPTISRIDDIYGDQHLVCTCPPMDVYESPFSEQKRASS
;
A
#
# COMPACT_ATOMS: atom_id res chain seq x y z
N MET A 1 -31.95 19.07 -9.73
CA MET A 1 -32.15 18.96 -11.19
C MET A 1 -33.04 17.74 -11.42
N GLY A 2 -34.22 17.90 -12.01
CA GLY A 2 -35.15 16.79 -12.25
C GLY A 2 -36.35 17.28 -13.05
N LEU A 3 -37.01 16.38 -13.80
CA LEU A 3 -38.18 16.72 -14.60
C LEU A 3 -39.38 17.13 -13.73
N ASN A 4 -40.26 17.97 -14.28
CA ASN A 4 -41.53 18.39 -13.67
C ASN A 4 -42.68 18.04 -14.64
N LEU A 5 -43.69 17.31 -14.15
CA LEU A 5 -44.87 16.90 -14.94
C LEU A 5 -45.70 18.09 -15.44
N ASP A 6 -45.61 19.23 -14.76
CA ASP A 6 -46.40 20.42 -15.07
C ASP A 6 -45.68 21.45 -15.95
N ALA A 7 -44.41 21.21 -16.29
CA ALA A 7 -43.68 22.04 -17.23
C ALA A 7 -44.24 21.89 -18.67
N PRO A 8 -44.19 22.95 -19.50
CA PRO A 8 -44.54 22.85 -20.91
C PRO A 8 -43.52 21.97 -21.66
N GLU A 9 -44.02 21.08 -22.53
CA GLU A 9 -43.21 20.21 -23.39
C GLU A 9 -43.11 20.79 -24.81
N ASP A 10 -41.95 20.64 -25.47
CA ASP A 10 -41.78 21.04 -26.88
C ASP A 10 -42.46 20.04 -27.83
N GLU A 11 -43.77 20.19 -27.97
CA GLU A 11 -44.60 19.36 -28.86
C GLU A 11 -44.12 19.38 -30.33
N ALA A 12 -43.61 20.52 -30.80
CA ALA A 12 -43.13 20.68 -32.17
C ALA A 12 -41.83 19.89 -32.40
N GLY A 13 -40.86 20.02 -31.50
CA GLY A 13 -39.61 19.26 -31.52
C GLY A 13 -39.83 17.76 -31.36
N ILE A 14 -40.70 17.33 -30.43
CA ILE A 14 -41.05 15.92 -30.22
C ILE A 14 -41.68 15.31 -31.48
N LYS A 15 -42.63 16.00 -32.11
CA LYS A 15 -43.23 15.54 -33.38
C LYS A 15 -42.21 15.46 -34.50
N LYS A 16 -41.36 16.49 -34.66
CA LYS A 16 -40.31 16.51 -35.69
C LYS A 16 -39.29 15.38 -35.52
N ALA A 17 -38.84 15.13 -34.29
CA ALA A 17 -37.95 14.01 -33.99
C ALA A 17 -38.62 12.64 -34.24
N THR A 18 -39.91 12.53 -33.94
CA THR A 18 -40.72 11.33 -34.20
C THR A 18 -40.83 11.01 -35.70
N GLU A 19 -41.07 12.01 -36.55
CA GLU A 19 -41.13 11.80 -38.01
C GLU A 19 -39.77 11.37 -38.60
N ASN A 20 -38.65 11.88 -38.06
CA ASN A 20 -37.33 11.39 -38.45
C ASN A 20 -37.18 9.88 -38.13
N ILE A 21 -37.60 9.42 -36.94
CA ILE A 21 -37.53 8.00 -36.57
C ILE A 21 -38.48 7.16 -37.44
N LYS A 22 -39.67 7.67 -37.79
CA LYS A 22 -40.59 6.99 -38.73
C LYS A 22 -39.98 6.83 -40.13
N ALA A 23 -39.34 7.87 -40.67
CA ALA A 23 -38.66 7.79 -41.97
C ALA A 23 -37.55 6.73 -42.00
N LEU A 24 -36.91 6.49 -40.84
CA LEU A 24 -35.91 5.42 -40.68
C LEU A 24 -36.55 4.03 -40.59
N ILE A 25 -37.69 3.89 -39.92
CA ILE A 25 -38.49 2.64 -39.94
C ILE A 25 -38.94 2.32 -41.38
N GLU A 26 -39.41 3.31 -42.14
CA GLU A 26 -39.74 3.13 -43.56
C GLU A 26 -38.53 2.74 -44.41
N HIS A 27 -37.33 3.22 -44.08
CA HIS A 27 -36.10 2.85 -44.78
C HIS A 27 -35.79 1.37 -44.57
N GLU A 28 -35.83 0.88 -43.32
CA GLU A 28 -35.63 -0.56 -43.03
C GLU A 28 -36.71 -1.44 -43.66
N MET A 29 -37.96 -0.96 -43.73
CA MET A 29 -39.03 -1.65 -44.46
C MET A 29 -38.77 -1.73 -45.97
N LYS A 30 -38.23 -0.66 -46.59
CA LYS A 30 -37.81 -0.67 -48.00
C LYS A 30 -36.61 -1.61 -48.23
N ASN A 31 -35.74 -1.78 -47.22
CA ASN A 31 -34.63 -2.74 -47.22
C ASN A 31 -35.06 -4.19 -46.90
N GLY A 32 -36.37 -4.46 -46.73
CA GLY A 32 -36.93 -5.81 -46.59
C GLY A 32 -37.20 -6.28 -45.16
N ILE A 33 -37.02 -5.43 -44.14
CA ILE A 33 -37.34 -5.75 -42.75
C ILE A 33 -38.79 -5.32 -42.45
N PRO A 34 -39.77 -6.23 -42.32
CA PRO A 34 -41.15 -5.85 -42.06
C PRO A 34 -41.29 -5.20 -40.67
N ALA A 35 -42.17 -4.21 -40.55
CA ALA A 35 -42.37 -3.44 -39.30
C ALA A 35 -42.58 -4.30 -38.05
N ASN A 36 -43.31 -5.42 -38.19
CA ASN A 36 -43.59 -6.37 -37.11
C ASN A 36 -42.36 -7.20 -36.67
N ARG A 37 -41.17 -6.94 -37.22
CA ARG A 37 -39.85 -7.42 -36.76
C ARG A 37 -38.95 -6.30 -36.23
N ILE A 38 -39.40 -5.05 -36.22
CA ILE A 38 -38.63 -3.89 -35.75
C ILE A 38 -39.01 -3.57 -34.29
N VAL A 39 -37.99 -3.43 -33.42
CA VAL A 39 -38.12 -3.00 -32.02
C VAL A 39 -37.41 -1.67 -31.83
N LEU A 40 -38.09 -0.68 -31.23
CA LEU A 40 -37.48 0.61 -30.88
C LEU A 40 -37.04 0.63 -29.41
N GLY A 41 -35.85 1.13 -29.08
CA GLY A 41 -35.52 1.34 -27.68
C GLY A 41 -34.29 2.18 -27.38
N ARG A 42 -34.35 2.91 -26.26
CA ARG A 42 -33.38 3.91 -25.79
C ARG A 42 -33.55 4.23 -24.31
N PHE A 43 -32.59 4.99 -23.78
CA PHE A 43 -32.57 5.54 -22.42
C PHE A 43 -33.09 6.99 -22.37
N SER A 44 -33.67 7.41 -21.23
CA SER A 44 -34.06 8.79 -20.92
C SER A 44 -34.89 9.46 -22.03
N GLN A 45 -34.52 10.66 -22.49
CA GLN A 45 -35.17 11.39 -23.60
C GLN A 45 -35.35 10.53 -24.86
N GLY A 46 -34.36 9.70 -25.20
CA GLY A 46 -34.48 8.77 -26.34
C GLY A 46 -35.52 7.68 -26.07
N GLY A 47 -35.64 7.21 -24.82
CA GLY A 47 -36.67 6.26 -24.40
C GLY A 47 -38.08 6.87 -24.49
N ALA A 48 -38.22 8.15 -24.12
CA ALA A 48 -39.45 8.92 -24.27
C ALA A 48 -39.86 9.04 -25.76
N LEU A 49 -38.92 9.38 -26.65
CA LEU A 49 -39.14 9.39 -28.10
C LEU A 49 -39.45 8.00 -28.67
N SER A 50 -38.83 6.94 -28.14
CA SER A 50 -39.10 5.55 -28.58
C SER A 50 -40.53 5.12 -28.26
N LEU A 51 -41.01 5.39 -27.04
CA LEU A 51 -42.40 5.14 -26.64
C LEU A 51 -43.38 5.93 -27.53
N TYR A 52 -43.15 7.24 -27.67
CA TYR A 52 -44.06 8.10 -28.43
C TYR A 52 -44.10 7.73 -29.93
N THR A 53 -42.94 7.41 -30.52
CA THR A 53 -42.87 6.94 -31.90
C THR A 53 -43.58 5.60 -32.07
N ALA A 54 -43.36 4.63 -31.18
CA ALA A 54 -43.99 3.32 -31.28
C ALA A 54 -45.52 3.38 -31.14
N LEU A 55 -46.04 4.27 -30.29
CA LEU A 55 -47.48 4.49 -30.13
C LEU A 55 -48.13 5.26 -31.30
N THR A 56 -47.37 6.09 -32.01
CA THR A 56 -47.86 6.93 -33.11
C THR A 56 -47.44 6.46 -34.51
N CYS A 57 -46.78 5.30 -34.61
CA CYS A 57 -46.40 4.70 -35.89
C CYS A 57 -47.65 4.16 -36.63
N SER A 58 -47.72 4.42 -37.94
CA SER A 58 -48.74 3.90 -38.85
C SER A 58 -48.64 2.38 -39.06
N HIS A 59 -47.47 1.80 -38.81
CA HIS A 59 -47.18 0.38 -38.96
C HIS A 59 -47.06 -0.33 -37.60
N PRO A 60 -47.55 -1.59 -37.47
CA PRO A 60 -47.44 -2.34 -36.22
C PRO A 60 -45.99 -2.82 -36.00
N LEU A 61 -45.33 -2.27 -34.99
CA LEU A 61 -43.98 -2.65 -34.59
C LEU A 61 -43.96 -3.93 -33.74
N ALA A 62 -42.84 -4.64 -33.72
CA ALA A 62 -42.66 -5.83 -32.87
C ALA A 62 -42.74 -5.49 -31.37
N GLY A 63 -42.24 -4.31 -30.99
CA GLY A 63 -42.32 -3.81 -29.63
C GLY A 63 -41.46 -2.56 -29.39
N THR A 64 -41.38 -2.14 -28.12
CA THR A 64 -40.45 -1.11 -27.69
C THR A 64 -39.89 -1.36 -26.29
N VAL A 65 -38.63 -0.97 -26.07
CA VAL A 65 -37.91 -1.08 -24.80
C VAL A 65 -37.47 0.31 -24.35
N ALA A 66 -38.02 0.80 -23.25
CA ALA A 66 -37.85 2.17 -22.80
C ALA A 66 -37.27 2.23 -21.39
N LEU A 67 -36.10 2.85 -21.24
CA LEU A 67 -35.30 2.77 -20.00
C LEU A 67 -35.16 4.16 -19.36
N SER A 68 -35.46 4.26 -18.06
CA SER A 68 -35.43 5.50 -17.26
C SER A 68 -36.08 6.70 -17.95
N CYS A 69 -37.34 6.58 -18.36
CA CYS A 69 -38.01 7.57 -19.22
C CYS A 69 -39.45 7.87 -18.79
N TRP A 70 -40.05 8.85 -19.45
CA TRP A 70 -41.46 9.20 -19.32
C TRP A 70 -42.16 9.12 -20.68
N LEU A 71 -43.49 9.05 -20.70
CA LEU A 71 -44.28 9.27 -21.91
C LEU A 71 -44.39 10.78 -22.15
N PRO A 72 -43.84 11.34 -23.25
CA PRO A 72 -44.00 12.74 -23.55
C PRO A 72 -45.40 13.02 -24.11
N LEU A 73 -45.88 14.26 -23.97
CA LEU A 73 -47.21 14.69 -24.39
C LEU A 73 -48.36 13.88 -23.74
N HIS A 74 -48.10 13.35 -22.54
CA HIS A 74 -49.01 12.49 -21.77
C HIS A 74 -50.41 13.10 -21.54
N ARG A 75 -50.49 14.44 -21.45
CA ARG A 75 -51.72 15.23 -21.32
C ARG A 75 -52.61 15.19 -22.57
N ALA A 76 -52.01 15.22 -23.76
CA ALA A 76 -52.74 15.15 -25.03
C ALA A 76 -53.18 13.71 -25.38
N SER A 77 -52.54 12.70 -24.76
CA SER A 77 -52.78 11.26 -24.94
C SER A 77 -52.55 10.82 -26.40
N PRO A 78 -51.37 10.28 -26.77
CA PRO A 78 -51.06 9.96 -28.16
C PRO A 78 -52.07 8.96 -28.74
N GLN A 79 -52.90 9.43 -29.68
CA GLN A 79 -53.84 8.59 -30.42
C GLN A 79 -53.08 7.85 -31.53
N ALA A 80 -53.11 6.52 -31.48
CA ALA A 80 -52.50 5.68 -32.51
C ALA A 80 -53.28 5.80 -33.82
N ALA A 81 -52.61 6.20 -34.91
CA ALA A 81 -53.24 6.57 -36.17
C ALA A 81 -54.18 5.50 -36.76
N ASN A 82 -53.92 4.21 -36.50
CA ASN A 82 -54.69 3.07 -37.02
C ASN A 82 -55.13 2.07 -35.93
N GLY A 83 -55.14 2.45 -34.64
CA GLY A 83 -55.46 1.54 -33.53
C GLY A 83 -54.42 0.44 -33.23
N SER A 84 -53.34 0.39 -34.01
CA SER A 84 -52.21 -0.57 -33.94
C SER A 84 -51.52 -0.65 -32.57
N ALA A 85 -51.54 0.43 -31.78
CA ALA A 85 -50.89 0.46 -30.46
C ALA A 85 -51.46 -0.54 -29.45
N LYS A 86 -52.71 -1.01 -29.61
CA LYS A 86 -53.31 -1.98 -28.67
C LYS A 86 -52.54 -3.30 -28.57
N ASP A 87 -51.86 -3.70 -29.64
CA ASP A 87 -51.07 -4.94 -29.74
C ASP A 87 -49.56 -4.73 -29.59
N LEU A 88 -49.10 -3.48 -29.36
CA LEU A 88 -47.69 -3.18 -29.15
C LEU A 88 -47.18 -3.86 -27.86
N THR A 89 -46.03 -4.53 -27.94
CA THR A 89 -45.37 -5.08 -26.74
C THR A 89 -44.40 -4.06 -26.18
N ILE A 90 -44.56 -3.67 -24.91
CA ILE A 90 -43.72 -2.67 -24.25
C ILE A 90 -43.02 -3.31 -23.04
N LEU A 91 -41.71 -3.12 -22.95
CA LEU A 91 -41.01 -3.21 -21.68
C LEU A 91 -40.50 -1.83 -21.29
N GLN A 92 -40.89 -1.38 -20.10
CA GLN A 92 -40.37 -0.18 -19.47
C GLN A 92 -39.59 -0.58 -18.21
N CYS A 93 -38.34 -0.11 -18.07
CA CYS A 93 -37.56 -0.30 -16.84
C CYS A 93 -37.10 1.06 -16.30
N GLN A 94 -37.21 1.28 -15.00
CA GLN A 94 -36.91 2.57 -14.36
C GLN A 94 -35.81 2.44 -13.29
N GLY A 95 -34.82 3.32 -13.31
CA GLY A 95 -33.84 3.40 -12.23
C GLY A 95 -34.47 3.91 -10.94
N GLU A 96 -34.25 3.20 -9.83
CA GLU A 96 -34.77 3.57 -8.50
C GLU A 96 -34.03 4.77 -7.91
N LEU A 97 -32.76 4.94 -8.28
CA LEU A 97 -31.87 6.04 -7.90
C LEU A 97 -31.60 7.02 -9.05
N ASP A 98 -32.46 7.05 -10.08
CA ASP A 98 -32.30 7.96 -11.22
C ASP A 98 -32.58 9.42 -10.80
N PRO A 99 -31.58 10.32 -10.86
CA PRO A 99 -31.74 11.69 -10.38
C PRO A 99 -32.51 12.59 -11.36
N MET A 100 -32.64 12.18 -12.63
CA MET A 100 -33.22 13.00 -13.70
C MET A 100 -34.68 12.64 -14.00
N VAL A 101 -34.99 11.34 -14.02
CA VAL A 101 -36.35 10.80 -14.18
C VAL A 101 -36.71 10.00 -12.91
N PRO A 102 -37.29 10.64 -11.88
CA PRO A 102 -37.63 9.95 -10.64
C PRO A 102 -38.56 8.75 -10.88
N VAL A 103 -38.43 7.69 -10.08
CA VAL A 103 -39.16 6.42 -10.29
C VAL A 103 -40.68 6.59 -10.45
N ARG A 104 -41.26 7.61 -9.79
CA ARG A 104 -42.68 8.02 -9.91
C ARG A 104 -43.09 8.39 -11.34
N PHE A 105 -42.22 9.01 -12.14
CA PHE A 105 -42.50 9.35 -13.54
C PHE A 105 -42.56 8.10 -14.42
N GLY A 106 -41.70 7.12 -14.13
CA GLY A 106 -41.75 5.82 -14.76
C GLY A 106 -43.06 5.09 -14.44
N ALA A 107 -43.47 5.07 -13.16
CA ALA A 107 -44.73 4.45 -12.73
C ALA A 107 -45.97 5.09 -13.38
N LEU A 108 -46.08 6.42 -13.38
CA LEU A 108 -47.18 7.16 -14.04
C LEU A 108 -47.21 6.90 -15.56
N THR A 109 -46.04 6.72 -16.17
CA THR A 109 -45.94 6.33 -17.58
C THR A 109 -46.50 4.92 -17.80
N ALA A 110 -46.15 3.94 -16.96
CA ALA A 110 -46.69 2.59 -17.05
C ALA A 110 -48.22 2.56 -16.89
N GLU A 111 -48.77 3.31 -15.92
CA GLU A 111 -50.22 3.47 -15.74
C GLU A 111 -50.90 4.04 -16.98
N LYS A 112 -50.32 5.09 -17.59
CA LYS A 112 -50.85 5.68 -18.82
C LYS A 112 -50.76 4.69 -19.99
N LEU A 113 -49.67 3.93 -20.11
CA LEU A 113 -49.51 2.89 -21.13
C LEU A 113 -50.54 1.76 -20.98
N TRP A 114 -50.87 1.30 -19.77
CA TRP A 114 -51.95 0.33 -19.52
C TRP A 114 -53.34 0.83 -19.95
N SER A 115 -53.54 2.14 -20.09
CA SER A 115 -54.79 2.71 -20.64
C SER A 115 -54.84 2.77 -22.18
N ILE A 116 -53.69 2.66 -22.86
CA ILE A 116 -53.54 2.83 -24.33
C ILE A 116 -53.30 1.46 -25.00
N VAL A 117 -52.52 0.62 -24.36
CA VAL A 117 -52.05 -0.70 -24.82
C VAL A 117 -52.66 -1.79 -23.94
N THR A 118 -52.96 -2.97 -24.51
CA THR A 118 -53.45 -4.11 -23.73
C THR A 118 -52.55 -4.38 -22.52
N PRO A 119 -53.03 -4.32 -21.26
CA PRO A 119 -52.15 -4.31 -20.08
C PRO A 119 -51.17 -5.48 -19.99
N ALA A 120 -51.60 -6.68 -20.42
CA ALA A 120 -50.75 -7.87 -20.46
C ALA A 120 -49.52 -7.76 -21.38
N ARG A 121 -49.48 -6.78 -22.29
CA ARG A 121 -48.36 -6.50 -23.20
C ARG A 121 -47.40 -5.42 -22.69
N VAL A 122 -47.70 -4.75 -21.56
CA VAL A 122 -46.85 -3.70 -20.98
C VAL A 122 -46.26 -4.19 -19.66
N GLN A 123 -44.95 -4.46 -19.64
CA GLN A 123 -44.22 -4.81 -18.43
C GLN A 123 -43.49 -3.58 -17.88
N PHE A 124 -43.70 -3.28 -16.59
CA PHE A 124 -42.91 -2.29 -15.85
C PHE A 124 -41.97 -3.00 -14.87
N LYS A 125 -40.72 -2.52 -14.77
CA LYS A 125 -39.67 -3.03 -13.88
C LYS A 125 -38.84 -1.90 -13.29
N THR A 126 -38.18 -2.15 -12.18
CA THR A 126 -37.24 -1.21 -11.54
C THR A 126 -35.85 -1.82 -11.40
N TYR A 127 -34.81 -0.99 -11.25
CA TYR A 127 -33.43 -1.45 -11.01
C TYR A 127 -32.61 -0.44 -10.16
N PRO A 128 -31.65 -0.90 -9.33
CA PRO A 128 -31.13 -0.12 -8.20
C PRO A 128 -29.94 0.81 -8.47
N ALA A 129 -29.58 1.16 -9.72
CA ALA A 129 -28.33 1.89 -10.02
C ALA A 129 -28.45 2.93 -11.16
N PRO A 130 -27.74 4.09 -11.09
CA PRO A 130 -27.84 5.18 -12.07
C PRO A 130 -26.66 5.26 -13.05
N SER A 131 -26.29 4.18 -13.76
CA SER A 131 -25.20 4.21 -14.76
C SER A 131 -25.57 3.60 -16.11
N SER A 132 -25.04 4.20 -17.17
CA SER A 132 -25.32 3.87 -18.58
C SER A 132 -24.70 2.55 -19.05
N GLU A 133 -23.75 1.96 -18.33
CA GLU A 133 -23.06 0.73 -18.76
C GLU A 133 -23.94 -0.52 -18.59
N ARG A 134 -24.83 -0.55 -17.58
CA ARG A 134 -25.82 -1.64 -17.42
C ARG A 134 -26.92 -1.62 -18.48
N PHE A 135 -27.00 -0.58 -19.31
CA PHE A 135 -27.97 -0.45 -20.42
C PHE A 135 -27.87 -1.64 -21.38
N ILE A 136 -26.66 -2.00 -21.81
CA ILE A 136 -26.43 -3.07 -22.79
C ILE A 136 -26.88 -4.42 -22.23
N SER A 137 -26.53 -4.72 -20.97
CA SER A 137 -26.90 -5.98 -20.30
C SER A 137 -28.42 -6.13 -20.16
N ILE A 138 -29.13 -5.06 -19.78
CA ILE A 138 -30.60 -5.09 -19.68
C ILE A 138 -31.23 -5.19 -21.07
N PHE A 139 -30.76 -4.43 -22.06
CA PHE A 139 -31.29 -4.43 -23.42
C PHE A 139 -31.14 -5.80 -24.10
N LEU A 140 -29.96 -6.43 -23.97
CA LEU A 140 -29.70 -7.79 -24.48
C LEU A 140 -30.55 -8.85 -23.76
N ALA A 141 -30.64 -8.81 -22.42
CA ALA A 141 -31.45 -9.77 -21.65
C ALA A 141 -32.94 -9.73 -22.03
N VAL A 142 -33.43 -8.58 -22.50
CA VAL A 142 -34.81 -8.37 -22.94
C VAL A 142 -35.05 -8.91 -24.35
N LEU A 143 -34.12 -8.66 -25.28
CA LEU A 143 -34.14 -9.25 -26.62
C LEU A 143 -34.15 -10.79 -26.55
N PHE A 144 -33.28 -11.39 -25.73
CA PHE A 144 -33.28 -12.84 -25.48
C PHE A 144 -34.60 -13.37 -24.90
N LYS A 145 -35.32 -12.56 -24.11
CA LYS A 145 -36.61 -12.95 -23.52
C LYS A 145 -37.77 -12.91 -24.52
N GLN A 146 -37.76 -11.97 -25.48
CA GLN A 146 -38.70 -11.96 -26.60
C GLN A 146 -38.39 -13.07 -27.62
N GLN A 147 -37.11 -13.42 -27.83
CA GLN A 147 -36.70 -14.51 -28.72
C GLN A 147 -37.32 -15.86 -28.32
N ARG A 148 -37.57 -16.09 -27.02
CA ARG A 148 -38.29 -17.29 -26.52
C ARG A 148 -39.79 -17.32 -26.82
N TYR A 149 -40.40 -16.19 -27.22
CA TYR A 149 -41.82 -16.10 -27.58
C TYR A 149 -42.08 -16.23 -29.09
N TYR A 150 -41.07 -15.98 -29.94
CA TYR A 150 -41.14 -16.13 -31.39
C TYR A 150 -40.04 -17.09 -31.87
N ASN A 151 -40.36 -18.39 -31.91
CA ASN A 151 -39.44 -19.39 -32.47
C ASN A 151 -39.18 -19.15 -33.97
N GLN A 152 -37.93 -19.38 -34.39
CA GLN A 152 -37.38 -19.28 -35.76
C GLN A 152 -36.99 -17.88 -36.29
N LEU A 153 -35.91 -17.28 -35.77
CA LEU A 153 -35.11 -16.27 -36.49
C LEU A 153 -33.61 -16.38 -36.17
N ASN A 154 -32.75 -16.26 -37.19
CA ASN A 154 -31.29 -16.18 -37.06
C ASN A 154 -30.85 -14.82 -36.50
N LEU A 155 -29.77 -14.83 -35.69
CA LEU A 155 -29.28 -13.63 -34.97
C LEU A 155 -28.81 -12.49 -35.90
N GLU A 156 -28.25 -12.81 -37.07
CA GLU A 156 -27.62 -11.84 -37.98
C GLU A 156 -28.58 -10.78 -38.56
N GLN A 157 -29.90 -11.00 -38.51
CA GLN A 157 -30.89 -10.10 -39.12
C GLN A 157 -31.63 -9.19 -38.12
N LEU A 158 -31.21 -9.12 -36.85
CA LEU A 158 -31.99 -8.41 -35.81
C LEU A 158 -31.34 -7.14 -35.22
N LEU A 159 -30.14 -6.75 -35.69
CA LEU A 159 -29.40 -5.60 -35.18
C LEU A 159 -29.27 -4.50 -36.25
N TYR A 160 -30.27 -3.63 -36.32
CA TYR A 160 -30.12 -2.29 -36.92
C TYR A 160 -30.41 -1.22 -35.88
N SER A 161 -29.35 -0.80 -35.18
CA SER A 161 -29.36 0.41 -34.35
C SER A 161 -29.33 1.61 -35.28
N VAL A 162 -30.47 2.28 -35.45
CA VAL A 162 -30.49 3.53 -36.21
C VAL A 162 -29.90 4.66 -35.38
N ASN A 163 -28.57 4.74 -35.40
CA ASN A 163 -27.79 5.73 -34.68
C ASN A 163 -27.47 6.93 -35.60
N ARG A 164 -28.52 7.62 -36.08
CA ARG A 164 -28.40 8.88 -36.83
C ARG A 164 -29.32 9.98 -36.27
N THR A 165 -28.66 10.98 -35.68
CA THR A 165 -29.07 12.39 -35.63
C THR A 165 -30.40 12.76 -34.94
N VAL A 166 -30.37 12.95 -33.62
CA VAL A 166 -31.04 14.10 -32.97
C VAL A 166 -30.16 14.63 -31.83
N ASN A 167 -29.40 15.69 -32.10
CA ASN A 167 -28.82 16.58 -31.09
C ASN A 167 -28.67 17.96 -31.75
N ARG A 168 -28.96 19.02 -30.99
CA ARG A 168 -28.99 20.47 -31.36
C ARG A 168 -30.25 21.01 -32.03
N CYS A 169 -31.00 21.73 -31.21
CA CYS A 169 -31.26 23.15 -31.43
C CYS A 169 -30.37 23.94 -30.42
N GLU A 170 -29.97 25.20 -30.60
CA GLU A 170 -30.17 26.10 -31.77
C GLU A 170 -28.86 26.33 -32.58
N PRO A 171 -28.18 27.50 -32.66
CA PRO A 171 -27.68 27.94 -33.96
C PRO A 171 -26.16 28.22 -34.10
N SER A 172 -25.71 28.23 -35.36
CA SER A 172 -24.54 28.94 -35.94
C SER A 172 -23.23 28.99 -35.14
N ASP A 173 -22.23 28.24 -35.60
CA ASP A 173 -21.25 28.80 -36.56
C ASP A 173 -20.52 27.69 -37.33
N GLY A 174 -20.12 27.99 -38.56
CA GLY A 174 -19.82 26.96 -39.57
C GLY A 174 -18.34 26.68 -39.84
N LYS A 175 -18.02 25.38 -40.01
CA LYS A 175 -17.10 24.83 -41.03
C LYS A 175 -17.23 23.29 -41.07
N PRO A 176 -16.88 22.63 -42.19
CA PRO A 176 -17.11 21.20 -42.38
C PRO A 176 -15.90 20.33 -42.02
N GLU A 177 -16.14 19.18 -41.40
CA GLU A 177 -15.17 18.07 -41.31
C GLU A 177 -15.72 16.87 -42.08
N GLN A 178 -15.06 16.55 -43.20
CA GLN A 178 -15.02 15.20 -43.76
C GLN A 178 -13.87 14.43 -43.10
N GLU A 179 -13.84 13.11 -43.33
CA GLU A 179 -12.75 12.20 -42.98
C GLU A 179 -12.62 11.80 -41.51
N LEU A 180 -13.23 10.66 -41.15
CA LEU A 180 -12.65 9.54 -40.40
C LEU A 180 -13.75 8.50 -40.12
N LEU A 181 -13.89 7.50 -40.99
CA LEU A 181 -14.82 6.38 -40.74
C LEU A 181 -14.42 5.10 -41.46
N GLN A 182 -13.28 4.53 -41.05
CA GLN A 182 -12.94 3.14 -41.30
C GLN A 182 -11.99 2.67 -40.20
N GLU A 183 -12.48 1.84 -39.26
CA GLU A 183 -11.82 0.61 -38.80
C GLU A 183 -12.51 -0.08 -37.61
N HIS A 184 -12.53 -1.42 -37.67
CA HIS A 184 -12.64 -2.42 -36.60
C HIS A 184 -13.76 -2.36 -35.54
N LEU A 185 -14.76 -3.24 -35.71
CA LEU A 185 -15.43 -3.97 -34.63
C LEU A 185 -15.30 -5.47 -34.92
N ASP A 186 -14.80 -6.23 -33.93
CA ASP A 186 -14.33 -7.60 -34.13
C ASP A 186 -15.43 -8.63 -33.81
N GLN A 187 -15.57 -9.69 -34.63
CA GLN A 187 -16.72 -10.62 -34.54
C GLN A 187 -16.71 -11.51 -33.29
N ALA A 188 -15.58 -11.61 -32.58
CA ALA A 188 -15.40 -12.52 -31.46
C ALA A 188 -16.14 -12.15 -30.16
N GLU A 189 -16.61 -10.90 -29.99
CA GLU A 189 -17.34 -10.50 -28.79
C GLU A 189 -18.81 -10.93 -28.79
N ILE A 190 -19.43 -11.05 -29.96
CA ILE A 190 -20.87 -11.32 -30.09
C ILE A 190 -21.24 -12.73 -29.62
N GLU A 191 -20.37 -13.73 -29.85
CA GLU A 191 -20.62 -15.11 -29.41
C GLU A 191 -20.49 -15.30 -27.88
N LYS A 192 -19.63 -14.54 -27.20
CA LYS A 192 -19.43 -14.68 -25.74
C LYS A 192 -20.69 -14.34 -24.94
N PHE A 193 -21.40 -13.28 -25.30
CA PHE A 193 -22.58 -12.82 -24.55
C PHE A 193 -23.79 -13.77 -24.60
N GLY A 194 -23.90 -14.63 -25.63
CA GLY A 194 -25.00 -15.58 -25.75
C GLY A 194 -25.04 -16.67 -24.68
N SER A 195 -23.92 -16.96 -24.02
CA SER A 195 -23.80 -18.02 -23.01
C SER A 195 -24.13 -17.57 -21.58
N ALA A 196 -23.85 -16.31 -21.24
CA ALA A 196 -23.95 -15.80 -19.86
C ALA A 196 -25.39 -15.51 -19.40
N GLY A 197 -26.34 -15.28 -20.33
CA GLY A 197 -27.72 -14.89 -20.00
C GLY A 197 -28.60 -15.99 -19.40
N ALA A 198 -28.18 -17.26 -19.44
CA ALA A 198 -29.03 -18.40 -19.12
C ALA A 198 -29.06 -18.80 -17.63
N SER A 199 -27.99 -18.55 -16.86
CA SER A 199 -27.87 -19.03 -15.47
C SER A 199 -28.62 -18.17 -14.45
N TRP A 200 -28.77 -16.87 -14.71
CA TRP A 200 -29.30 -15.90 -13.75
C TRP A 200 -30.82 -15.99 -13.51
N PHE A 201 -31.57 -16.69 -14.37
CA PHE A 201 -33.03 -16.72 -14.33
C PHE A 201 -33.65 -17.90 -13.56
N HIS A 202 -32.87 -18.90 -13.13
CA HIS A 202 -33.43 -20.10 -12.49
C HIS A 202 -33.62 -19.98 -10.95
N SER A 203 -33.01 -18.96 -10.32
CA SER A 203 -33.03 -18.77 -8.85
C SER A 203 -34.29 -18.08 -8.29
N LEU A 204 -35.25 -17.67 -9.13
CA LEU A 204 -36.37 -16.80 -8.74
C LEU A 204 -37.76 -17.46 -8.75
N TYR A 205 -37.85 -18.79 -8.86
CA TYR A 205 -39.11 -19.54 -8.76
C TYR A 205 -38.93 -20.87 -8.00
N GLN A 206 -39.03 -20.81 -6.66
CA GLN A 206 -39.70 -21.85 -5.85
C GLN A 206 -39.76 -21.44 -4.37
N SER A 207 -40.93 -20.97 -3.93
CA SER A 207 -41.31 -20.99 -2.52
C SER A 207 -42.84 -21.04 -2.38
N GLN A 208 -43.35 -22.14 -1.85
CA GLN A 208 -44.49 -22.25 -0.91
C GLN A 208 -44.60 -23.72 -0.44
N PRO A 209 -45.02 -24.00 0.82
CA PRO A 209 -44.81 -25.31 1.45
C PRO A 209 -46.07 -26.16 1.59
N VAL A 210 -45.93 -27.50 1.58
CA VAL A 210 -46.93 -28.43 2.11
C VAL A 210 -46.23 -29.55 2.88
N SER A 211 -46.85 -29.99 3.98
CA SER A 211 -46.32 -30.98 4.92
C SER A 211 -47.03 -32.34 4.83
N ALA A 212 -46.37 -33.35 5.42
CA ALA A 212 -46.94 -34.58 6.02
C ALA A 212 -46.82 -35.94 5.28
N LEU A 213 -46.76 -36.98 6.14
CA LEU A 213 -47.02 -38.42 5.93
C LEU A 213 -45.93 -39.36 5.33
N THR A 214 -45.09 -39.85 6.24
CA THR A 214 -44.88 -41.28 6.58
C THR A 214 -44.76 -42.41 5.53
N THR A 215 -43.68 -43.19 5.71
CA THR A 215 -43.55 -44.66 5.54
C THR A 215 -43.66 -45.32 4.15
N SER A 216 -42.56 -45.91 3.69
CA SER A 216 -42.35 -47.37 3.55
C SER A 216 -41.30 -47.72 2.47
N SER A 217 -40.87 -48.99 2.50
CA SER A 217 -39.66 -49.54 1.87
C SER A 217 -39.73 -49.84 0.36
N LYS A 218 -38.52 -50.05 -0.21
CA LYS A 218 -38.18 -50.71 -1.51
C LYS A 218 -38.09 -49.80 -2.74
N VAL A 219 -36.85 -49.48 -3.12
CA VAL A 219 -36.48 -49.08 -4.48
C VAL A 219 -35.54 -50.13 -5.06
N SER A 220 -35.79 -50.55 -6.29
CA SER A 220 -35.05 -51.57 -7.02
C SER A 220 -33.74 -51.07 -7.63
N SER A 221 -32.83 -52.00 -7.90
CA SER A 221 -31.43 -51.77 -8.32
C SER A 221 -31.21 -51.13 -9.70
N LEU A 222 -32.25 -50.63 -10.38
CA LEU A 222 -32.09 -49.82 -11.61
C LEU A 222 -32.01 -48.31 -11.36
N GLY A 223 -32.37 -47.82 -10.16
CA GLY A 223 -32.36 -46.38 -9.85
C GLY A 223 -30.96 -45.76 -9.71
N LEU A 224 -29.94 -46.53 -9.31
CA LEU A 224 -28.62 -45.99 -8.95
C LEU A 224 -27.83 -45.42 -10.15
N LEU A 225 -27.87 -46.05 -11.33
CA LEU A 225 -27.12 -45.57 -12.50
C LEU A 225 -27.67 -44.26 -13.07
N CYS A 226 -28.98 -44.02 -12.99
CA CYS A 226 -29.56 -42.74 -13.43
C CYS A 226 -29.24 -41.61 -12.44
N CYS A 227 -29.30 -41.92 -11.13
CA CYS A 227 -28.99 -40.95 -10.09
C CYS A 227 -27.53 -40.47 -10.14
N GLN A 228 -26.56 -41.37 -10.35
CA GLN A 228 -25.14 -40.97 -10.48
C GLN A 228 -24.88 -40.06 -11.70
N ARG A 229 -25.55 -40.28 -12.84
CA ARG A 229 -25.44 -39.39 -14.01
C ARG A 229 -26.14 -38.04 -13.84
N GLN A 230 -27.21 -37.96 -13.04
CA GLN A 230 -27.84 -36.68 -12.71
C GLN A 230 -27.01 -35.88 -11.69
N VAL A 231 -26.47 -36.52 -10.65
CA VAL A 231 -25.57 -35.86 -9.68
C VAL A 231 -24.31 -35.33 -10.38
N ALA A 232 -23.70 -36.10 -11.27
CA ALA A 232 -22.55 -35.64 -12.07
C ALA A 232 -22.90 -34.51 -13.06
N ARG A 233 -24.14 -34.44 -13.56
CA ARG A 233 -24.59 -33.31 -14.40
C ARG A 233 -24.90 -32.05 -13.59
N CYS A 234 -25.48 -32.17 -12.40
CA CYS A 234 -25.75 -31.04 -11.51
C CYS A 234 -24.46 -30.43 -10.94
N ALA A 235 -23.44 -31.24 -10.64
CA ALA A 235 -22.14 -30.76 -10.17
C ALA A 235 -21.42 -29.80 -11.15
N ASN A 236 -21.75 -29.87 -12.45
CA ASN A 236 -21.19 -28.98 -13.48
C ASN A 236 -21.98 -27.67 -13.68
N VAL A 237 -23.09 -27.45 -12.96
CA VAL A 237 -23.96 -26.26 -13.17
C VAL A 237 -23.50 -25.04 -12.35
N GLN A 238 -22.61 -25.24 -11.36
CA GLN A 238 -22.18 -24.18 -10.45
C GLN A 238 -20.70 -24.36 -10.04
N GLN A 239 -19.80 -24.25 -11.01
CA GLN A 239 -18.36 -24.07 -10.74
C GLN A 239 -18.10 -22.68 -10.13
N ARG A 240 -16.97 -22.51 -9.42
CA ARG A 240 -16.50 -21.17 -9.00
C ARG A 240 -16.37 -20.27 -10.24
N HIS A 241 -16.67 -18.99 -10.09
CA HIS A 241 -16.53 -18.01 -11.16
C HIS A 241 -15.08 -17.89 -11.64
N ASP A 242 -14.15 -17.78 -10.69
CA ASP A 242 -12.72 -17.75 -10.89
C ASP A 242 -11.99 -18.45 -9.74
N ASP A 243 -10.67 -18.57 -9.89
CA ASP A 243 -9.77 -19.03 -8.85
C ASP A 243 -8.52 -18.15 -8.87
N PHE A 244 -8.41 -17.22 -7.93
CA PHE A 244 -7.34 -16.21 -7.87
C PHE A 244 -5.94 -16.82 -7.85
N ALA A 245 -5.76 -18.04 -7.34
CA ALA A 245 -4.50 -18.76 -7.41
C ALA A 245 -3.97 -18.91 -8.85
N ARG A 246 -4.85 -19.00 -9.87
CA ARG A 246 -4.49 -19.04 -11.30
C ARG A 246 -4.17 -17.66 -11.91
N ARG A 247 -4.22 -16.58 -11.12
CA ARG A 247 -3.76 -15.23 -11.44
C ARG A 247 -2.49 -14.88 -10.66
N HIS A 248 -2.44 -15.31 -9.40
CA HIS A 248 -1.32 -15.08 -8.48
C HIS A 248 -0.09 -15.94 -8.80
N ILE A 249 -0.28 -17.17 -9.25
CA ILE A 249 0.78 -18.12 -9.61
C ILE A 249 1.00 -18.06 -11.12
N GLY A 250 2.22 -17.71 -11.55
CA GLY A 250 2.58 -17.57 -12.96
C GLY A 250 2.60 -18.90 -13.73
N PRO A 251 3.32 -19.93 -13.25
CA PRO A 251 3.45 -21.20 -13.96
C PRO A 251 2.15 -22.01 -13.94
N GLY A 252 1.52 -22.16 -15.10
CA GLY A 252 0.37 -23.05 -15.29
C GLY A 252 0.76 -24.54 -15.35
N ASP A 253 -0.26 -25.42 -15.45
CA ASP A 253 -0.11 -26.88 -15.41
C ASP A 253 0.94 -27.44 -16.41
N LYS A 254 1.05 -26.80 -17.59
CA LYS A 254 2.05 -27.12 -18.63
C LYS A 254 3.48 -26.81 -18.15
N ASP A 255 3.69 -25.59 -17.69
CA ASP A 255 4.99 -25.06 -17.27
C ASP A 255 5.53 -25.84 -16.07
N GLN A 256 4.67 -26.09 -15.07
CA GLN A 256 5.02 -26.90 -13.90
C GLN A 256 5.50 -28.30 -14.32
N LYS A 257 4.81 -28.94 -15.28
CA LYS A 257 5.21 -30.25 -15.80
C LYS A 257 6.56 -30.22 -16.54
N GLU A 258 6.82 -29.18 -17.33
CA GLU A 258 8.12 -29.01 -18.00
C GLU A 258 9.26 -28.77 -16.98
N MET A 259 9.02 -27.97 -15.93
CA MET A 259 9.99 -27.70 -14.87
C MET A 259 10.29 -28.97 -14.04
N LEU A 260 9.26 -29.74 -13.68
CA LEU A 260 9.42 -31.04 -13.01
C LEU A 260 10.20 -32.04 -13.88
N GLN A 261 9.94 -32.08 -15.19
CA GLN A 261 10.69 -32.91 -16.13
C GLN A 261 12.18 -32.49 -16.18
N ALA A 262 12.48 -31.20 -16.16
CA ALA A 262 13.86 -30.69 -16.10
C ALA A 262 14.58 -31.03 -14.77
N LEU A 263 13.82 -31.14 -13.67
CA LEU A 263 14.31 -31.61 -12.36
C LEU A 263 14.41 -33.14 -12.27
N GLY A 264 13.84 -33.88 -13.21
CA GLY A 264 13.77 -35.35 -13.16
C GLY A 264 12.79 -35.89 -12.12
N LEU A 265 11.71 -35.15 -11.85
CA LEU A 265 10.66 -35.48 -10.87
C LEU A 265 9.32 -35.75 -11.56
N ALA A 266 8.49 -36.60 -10.94
CA ALA A 266 7.17 -36.98 -11.45
C ALA A 266 6.05 -36.05 -10.97
N SER A 267 6.20 -35.39 -9.82
CA SER A 267 5.18 -34.50 -9.23
C SER A 267 5.77 -33.42 -8.32
N VAL A 268 4.95 -32.41 -8.02
CA VAL A 268 5.25 -31.39 -7.00
C VAL A 268 5.37 -32.03 -5.60
N ASP A 269 4.51 -32.97 -5.25
CA ASP A 269 4.59 -33.68 -3.96
C ASP A 269 5.96 -34.37 -3.79
N GLU A 270 6.51 -34.99 -4.86
CA GLU A 270 7.84 -35.62 -4.83
C GLU A 270 8.97 -34.60 -4.60
N LEU A 271 8.84 -33.37 -5.13
CA LEU A 271 9.76 -32.27 -4.84
C LEU A 271 9.70 -31.90 -3.36
N ILE A 272 8.50 -31.67 -2.83
CA ILE A 272 8.30 -31.28 -1.43
C ILE A 272 8.81 -32.36 -0.47
N GLU A 273 8.59 -33.63 -0.78
CA GLU A 273 9.09 -34.77 0.01
C GLU A 273 10.60 -34.90 0.04
N LYS A 274 11.29 -34.41 -0.99
CA LYS A 274 12.76 -34.36 -1.07
C LYS A 274 13.36 -33.05 -0.57
N THR A 275 12.53 -32.06 -0.24
CA THR A 275 12.96 -30.69 0.14
C THR A 275 12.67 -30.37 1.61
N ILE A 276 11.52 -30.78 2.14
CA ILE A 276 11.07 -30.45 3.50
C ILE A 276 11.12 -31.68 4.40
N PRO A 277 11.85 -31.64 5.53
CA PRO A 277 11.96 -32.77 6.46
C PRO A 277 10.59 -33.28 6.92
N ALA A 278 10.38 -34.60 6.81
CA ALA A 278 9.08 -35.22 7.08
C ALA A 278 8.59 -35.04 8.53
N SER A 279 9.52 -34.82 9.47
CA SER A 279 9.27 -34.58 10.90
C SER A 279 8.47 -33.31 11.20
N ILE A 280 8.60 -32.28 10.36
CA ILE A 280 8.01 -30.95 10.59
C ILE A 280 6.83 -30.62 9.66
N ARG A 281 6.53 -31.49 8.68
CA ARG A 281 5.40 -31.31 7.75
C ARG A 281 4.07 -31.30 8.50
N LEU A 282 3.12 -30.54 7.96
CA LEU A 282 1.76 -30.45 8.47
C LEU A 282 1.09 -31.83 8.55
N LYS A 283 0.71 -32.27 9.75
CA LYS A 283 0.00 -33.53 10.02
C LYS A 283 -1.42 -33.59 9.42
N ARG A 284 -1.93 -32.46 8.91
CA ARG A 284 -3.26 -32.24 8.32
C ARG A 284 -3.25 -30.94 7.50
N PRO A 285 -4.07 -30.78 6.46
CA PRO A 285 -4.20 -29.51 5.72
C PRO A 285 -4.63 -28.35 6.62
N LEU A 286 -4.34 -27.11 6.18
CA LEU A 286 -4.79 -25.89 6.85
C LEU A 286 -6.32 -25.84 6.96
N LYS A 287 -6.83 -25.47 8.14
CA LYS A 287 -8.27 -25.27 8.39
C LYS A 287 -8.67 -23.81 8.16
N MET A 288 -8.87 -23.46 6.90
CA MET A 288 -9.30 -22.13 6.48
C MET A 288 -10.74 -22.14 5.97
N ASP A 289 -11.31 -20.94 5.83
CA ASP A 289 -12.59 -20.77 5.16
C ASP A 289 -12.44 -21.10 3.65
N ASP A 290 -13.55 -21.37 2.95
CA ASP A 290 -13.50 -21.61 1.50
C ASP A 290 -13.01 -20.36 0.74
N PRO A 291 -12.21 -20.52 -0.34
CA PRO A 291 -11.63 -19.40 -1.07
C PRO A 291 -12.70 -18.56 -1.77
N VAL A 292 -12.67 -17.25 -1.53
CA VAL A 292 -13.53 -16.24 -2.14
C VAL A 292 -13.08 -16.01 -3.59
N CYS A 293 -14.01 -15.84 -4.54
CA CYS A 293 -13.65 -15.49 -5.92
C CYS A 293 -13.20 -14.02 -6.00
N GLU A 294 -12.28 -13.69 -6.90
CA GLU A 294 -11.75 -12.34 -7.07
C GLU A 294 -12.87 -11.34 -7.42
N ASN A 295 -13.86 -11.75 -8.21
CA ASN A 295 -15.02 -10.92 -8.52
C ASN A 295 -15.92 -10.60 -7.30
N GLU A 296 -15.75 -11.31 -6.18
CA GLU A 296 -16.55 -11.17 -4.96
C GLU A 296 -15.77 -10.53 -3.81
N ILE A 297 -14.43 -10.55 -3.81
CA ILE A 297 -13.59 -10.13 -2.67
C ILE A 297 -13.88 -8.70 -2.20
N LEU A 298 -14.06 -7.76 -3.14
CA LEU A 298 -14.34 -6.37 -2.82
C LEU A 298 -15.73 -6.21 -2.21
N ALA A 299 -16.74 -6.97 -2.66
CA ALA A 299 -18.07 -6.94 -2.05
C ALA A 299 -18.04 -7.55 -0.63
N THR A 300 -17.31 -8.65 -0.43
CA THR A 300 -17.11 -9.27 0.88
C THR A 300 -16.41 -8.32 1.86
N LEU A 301 -15.32 -7.67 1.43
CA LEU A 301 -14.59 -6.71 2.25
C LEU A 301 -15.36 -5.42 2.49
N HIS A 302 -16.17 -4.96 1.54
CA HIS A 302 -17.02 -3.78 1.71
C HIS A 302 -18.11 -4.00 2.79
N ALA A 303 -18.62 -5.23 2.92
CA ALA A 303 -19.51 -5.62 4.02
C ALA A 303 -18.82 -5.59 5.40
N ILE A 304 -17.48 -5.60 5.45
CA ILE A 304 -16.68 -5.35 6.65
C ILE A 304 -16.43 -3.85 6.82
N SER A 305 -15.94 -3.16 5.78
CA SER A 305 -15.53 -1.75 5.85
C SER A 305 -16.68 -0.81 6.21
N ASN A 306 -17.90 -1.07 5.70
CA ASN A 306 -19.10 -0.28 6.01
C ASN A 306 -19.58 -0.34 7.47
N LYS A 307 -18.91 -1.15 8.33
CA LYS A 307 -19.13 -1.14 9.78
C LYS A 307 -18.27 -0.08 10.49
N ASN A 308 -17.32 0.54 9.80
CA ASN A 308 -16.63 1.72 10.29
C ASN A 308 -17.50 2.96 10.08
N GLN A 309 -17.37 3.95 10.96
CA GLN A 309 -18.08 5.23 10.89
C GLN A 309 -17.06 6.35 10.66
N ILE A 310 -17.22 7.09 9.56
CA ILE A 310 -16.29 8.16 9.18
C ILE A 310 -16.76 9.47 9.83
N TRP A 311 -16.28 9.73 11.05
CA TRP A 311 -16.54 10.94 11.81
C TRP A 311 -15.45 11.99 11.59
N ARG A 312 -15.83 13.28 11.62
CA ARG A 312 -14.87 14.40 11.63
C ARG A 312 -14.10 14.35 12.95
N SER A 313 -12.80 14.09 12.91
CA SER A 313 -12.04 13.69 14.11
C SER A 313 -10.98 14.71 14.48
N TYR A 314 -11.36 15.69 15.31
CA TYR A 314 -10.49 16.77 15.80
C TYR A 314 -9.74 16.38 17.08
N ILE A 315 -9.29 15.12 17.14
CA ILE A 315 -8.57 14.54 18.29
C ILE A 315 -7.10 15.00 18.30
N GLY A 316 -6.49 15.14 17.12
CA GLY A 316 -5.09 15.52 16.94
C GLY A 316 -4.13 14.42 17.36
N MET A 317 -3.34 14.69 18.40
CA MET A 317 -2.39 13.70 18.95
C MET A 317 -1.42 13.12 17.90
N GLY A 318 -0.99 13.93 16.92
CA GLY A 318 -0.06 13.54 15.86
C GLY A 318 -0.72 13.05 14.57
N TYR A 319 -2.05 13.01 14.51
CA TYR A 319 -2.82 12.60 13.33
C TYR A 319 -3.89 13.66 13.00
N TYR A 320 -3.80 14.26 11.82
CA TYR A 320 -4.64 15.39 11.40
C TYR A 320 -5.15 15.11 10.00
N ASN A 321 -6.44 15.34 9.73
CA ASN A 321 -6.98 15.02 8.41
C ASN A 321 -6.39 15.98 7.35
N CYS A 322 -6.25 15.51 6.11
CA CYS A 322 -5.67 16.32 5.03
C CYS A 322 -6.35 16.05 3.69
N SER A 323 -6.30 17.02 2.81
CA SER A 323 -6.84 16.96 1.45
C SER A 323 -5.83 16.30 0.52
N VAL A 324 -5.71 14.97 0.61
CA VAL A 324 -4.83 14.16 -0.25
C VAL A 324 -5.06 14.50 -1.72
N PRO A 325 -4.08 15.08 -2.45
CA PRO A 325 -4.29 15.47 -3.83
C PRO A 325 -4.57 14.25 -4.70
N GLN A 326 -5.76 14.19 -5.30
CA GLN A 326 -6.24 13.02 -6.04
C GLN A 326 -5.28 12.59 -7.16
N THR A 327 -4.55 13.55 -7.73
CA THR A 327 -3.55 13.30 -8.77
C THR A 327 -2.32 12.54 -8.25
N ILE A 328 -1.90 12.75 -7.00
CA ILE A 328 -0.82 12.00 -6.34
C ILE A 328 -1.33 10.62 -5.94
N LEU A 329 -2.54 10.55 -5.36
CA LEU A 329 -3.19 9.29 -5.00
C LEU A 329 -3.27 8.36 -6.23
N ARG A 330 -3.83 8.85 -7.34
CA ARG A 330 -3.97 8.07 -8.58
C ARG A 330 -2.64 7.70 -9.24
N ASN A 331 -1.74 8.66 -9.41
CA ASN A 331 -0.56 8.47 -10.27
C ASN A 331 0.70 8.00 -9.52
N LEU A 332 0.64 7.87 -8.19
CA LEU A 332 1.75 7.37 -7.35
C LEU A 332 1.28 6.25 -6.40
N LEU A 333 0.25 6.45 -5.57
CA LEU A 333 -0.19 5.42 -4.61
C LEU A 333 -0.92 4.24 -5.28
N GLU A 334 -1.79 4.52 -6.26
CA GLU A 334 -2.52 3.51 -7.04
C GLU A 334 -1.76 3.07 -8.31
N ASN A 335 -0.48 3.44 -8.43
CA ASN A 335 0.33 3.17 -9.62
C ASN A 335 1.37 2.07 -9.35
N SER A 336 1.19 0.91 -9.99
CA SER A 336 2.10 -0.25 -9.92
C SER A 336 3.56 0.09 -10.27
N GLY A 337 3.80 1.11 -11.11
CA GLY A 337 5.13 1.59 -11.47
C GLY A 337 5.88 2.31 -10.33
N TRP A 338 5.19 2.68 -9.24
CA TRP A 338 5.77 3.30 -8.03
C TRP A 338 5.80 2.38 -6.81
N ILE A 339 4.83 1.47 -6.68
CA ILE A 339 4.63 0.68 -5.46
C ILE A 339 5.28 -0.71 -5.49
N THR A 340 5.60 -1.27 -6.65
CA THR A 340 6.06 -2.67 -6.74
C THR A 340 7.57 -2.86 -6.63
N GLN A 341 8.38 -1.83 -6.92
CA GLN A 341 9.81 -1.85 -6.67
C GLN A 341 10.13 -1.84 -5.16
N TYR A 342 11.32 -2.28 -4.78
CA TYR A 342 11.81 -2.22 -3.39
C TYR A 342 12.96 -1.21 -3.23
N THR A 343 13.65 -1.27 -2.08
CA THR A 343 14.79 -0.43 -1.71
C THR A 343 15.75 -0.22 -2.90
N PRO A 344 16.21 1.01 -3.18
CA PRO A 344 17.03 1.34 -4.36
C PRO A 344 18.49 0.85 -4.24
N TYR A 345 18.69 -0.47 -4.13
CA TYR A 345 20.00 -1.13 -4.09
C TYR A 345 20.76 -1.06 -5.42
N GLN A 346 20.06 -0.84 -6.54
CA GLN A 346 20.63 -0.66 -7.88
C GLN A 346 20.32 0.75 -8.39
N PRO A 347 21.18 1.75 -8.08
CA PRO A 347 20.84 3.17 -8.29
C PRO A 347 20.55 3.53 -9.75
N GLU A 348 21.19 2.89 -10.71
CA GLU A 348 21.15 3.27 -12.12
C GLU A 348 19.80 3.01 -12.80
N VAL A 349 19.02 2.10 -12.20
CA VAL A 349 17.63 1.73 -12.54
C VAL A 349 16.67 2.11 -11.39
N SER A 350 17.06 3.09 -10.57
CA SER A 350 16.30 3.57 -9.39
C SER A 350 16.39 5.09 -9.16
N GLN A 351 16.81 5.86 -10.18
CA GLN A 351 17.05 7.30 -10.02
C GLN A 351 15.78 8.12 -9.73
N GLY A 352 14.61 7.62 -10.10
CA GLY A 352 13.32 8.28 -9.87
C GLY A 352 12.96 8.36 -8.39
N ARG A 353 12.85 7.22 -7.71
CA ARG A 353 12.59 7.24 -6.26
C ARG A 353 13.75 7.78 -5.43
N LEU A 354 14.99 7.71 -5.92
CA LEU A 354 16.12 8.38 -5.27
C LEU A 354 16.02 9.91 -5.37
N GLU A 355 15.67 10.47 -6.53
CA GLU A 355 15.40 11.92 -6.70
C GLU A 355 14.26 12.36 -5.76
N SER A 356 13.16 11.60 -5.73
CA SER A 356 12.02 11.89 -4.87
C SER A 356 12.37 11.84 -3.37
N LEU A 357 13.14 10.85 -2.92
CA LEU A 357 13.59 10.78 -1.52
C LEU A 357 14.62 11.88 -1.17
N LEU A 358 15.44 12.33 -2.11
CA LEU A 358 16.32 13.49 -1.92
C LEU A 358 15.51 14.80 -1.79
N ASN A 359 14.45 14.95 -2.58
CA ASN A 359 13.50 16.05 -2.42
C ASN A 359 12.87 16.00 -1.02
N TYR A 360 12.49 14.82 -0.51
CA TYR A 360 11.89 14.66 0.83
C TYR A 360 12.86 15.10 1.91
N GLN A 361 14.13 14.69 1.83
CA GLN A 361 15.18 15.14 2.74
C GLN A 361 15.33 16.67 2.72
N THR A 362 15.37 17.26 1.53
CA THR A 362 15.48 18.72 1.34
C THR A 362 14.29 19.45 1.95
N MET A 363 13.07 18.96 1.72
CA MET A 363 11.84 19.50 2.30
C MET A 363 11.88 19.47 3.83
N VAL A 364 12.35 18.38 4.43
CA VAL A 364 12.50 18.27 5.89
C VAL A 364 13.58 19.23 6.40
N CYS A 365 14.76 19.29 5.78
CA CYS A 365 15.83 20.21 6.16
C CYS A 365 15.36 21.68 6.12
N ASP A 366 14.80 22.13 5.01
CA ASP A 366 14.28 23.48 4.83
C ASP A 366 13.19 23.84 5.86
N ILE A 367 12.23 22.93 6.11
CA ILE A 367 11.12 23.21 7.03
C ILE A 367 11.60 23.20 8.49
N THR A 368 12.50 22.30 8.88
CA THR A 368 13.00 22.17 10.27
C THR A 368 14.18 23.07 10.61
N GLY A 369 14.86 23.63 9.60
CA GLY A 369 16.07 24.43 9.77
C GLY A 369 17.31 23.62 10.17
N LEU A 370 17.32 22.30 9.89
CA LEU A 370 18.45 21.41 10.22
C LEU A 370 19.19 20.92 8.96
N ASP A 371 20.45 20.54 9.17
CA ASP A 371 21.43 20.32 8.09
C ASP A 371 21.12 19.08 7.24
N MET A 372 20.80 17.94 7.87
CA MET A 372 20.64 16.66 7.16
C MET A 372 19.46 15.83 7.70
N ALA A 373 18.60 15.38 6.80
CA ALA A 373 17.46 14.50 7.07
C ALA A 373 17.65 13.11 6.46
N ASN A 374 16.93 12.11 6.98
CA ASN A 374 16.95 10.75 6.45
C ASN A 374 15.79 10.44 5.47
N ALA A 375 15.86 9.29 4.81
CA ALA A 375 14.85 8.80 3.88
C ALA A 375 13.72 8.03 4.59
N SER A 376 13.13 8.67 5.61
CA SER A 376 12.05 8.23 6.52
C SER A 376 12.40 7.22 7.64
N LEU A 377 11.65 7.35 8.74
CA LEU A 377 11.44 6.35 9.80
C LEU A 377 9.97 5.86 9.81
N LEU A 378 9.64 4.95 10.74
CA LEU A 378 8.39 4.17 10.74
C LEU A 378 7.15 4.92 11.23
N ASP A 379 7.29 5.70 12.30
CA ASP A 379 6.30 6.60 12.89
C ASP A 379 6.99 7.61 13.84
N GLU A 380 6.27 8.64 14.31
CA GLU A 380 6.85 9.67 15.19
C GLU A 380 7.41 9.09 16.50
N ALA A 381 6.69 8.14 17.11
CA ALA A 381 7.04 7.61 18.43
C ALA A 381 8.34 6.78 18.37
N THR A 382 8.54 6.03 17.29
CA THR A 382 9.80 5.33 17.01
C THR A 382 10.91 6.29 16.59
N ALA A 383 10.61 7.38 15.88
CA ALA A 383 11.58 8.44 15.60
C ALA A 383 12.10 9.12 16.88
N ALA A 384 11.22 9.41 17.84
CA ALA A 384 11.58 9.93 19.16
C ALA A 384 12.45 8.94 19.96
N ALA A 385 12.14 7.64 19.89
CA ALA A 385 12.95 6.60 20.50
C ALA A 385 14.34 6.47 19.86
N GLU A 386 14.46 6.63 18.53
CA GLU A 386 15.74 6.71 17.84
C GLU A 386 16.55 7.97 18.19
N ALA A 387 15.89 9.11 18.46
CA ALA A 387 16.54 10.33 18.95
C ALA A 387 17.22 10.07 20.30
N MET A 388 16.48 9.51 21.28
CA MET A 388 17.03 9.09 22.57
C MET A 388 18.22 8.12 22.40
N GLN A 389 18.10 7.13 21.50
CA GLN A 389 19.20 6.20 21.24
C GLN A 389 20.38 6.88 20.54
N LEU A 390 20.19 7.91 19.70
CA LEU A 390 21.26 8.71 19.10
C LEU A 390 21.99 9.51 20.19
N CYS A 391 21.28 10.21 21.08
CA CYS A 391 21.88 10.90 22.22
C CYS A 391 22.73 9.93 23.06
N HIS A 392 22.18 8.76 23.39
CA HIS A 392 22.92 7.73 24.13
C HIS A 392 24.13 7.22 23.35
N ARG A 393 24.04 7.04 22.02
CA ARG A 393 25.17 6.68 21.16
C ARG A 393 26.27 7.76 21.20
N GLN A 394 25.91 9.03 21.21
CA GLN A 394 26.86 10.16 21.18
C GLN A 394 27.61 10.35 22.50
N ASN A 395 26.91 10.43 23.64
CA ASN A 395 27.53 10.80 24.93
C ASN A 395 27.54 9.70 26.00
N LYS A 396 26.97 8.52 25.74
CA LYS A 396 26.93 7.32 26.62
C LYS A 396 26.23 7.50 27.98
N ARG A 397 25.68 8.68 28.25
CA ARG A 397 24.93 9.02 29.46
C ARG A 397 23.64 8.20 29.56
N ARG A 398 23.17 7.92 30.78
CA ARG A 398 22.09 6.94 31.05
C ARG A 398 20.78 7.53 31.55
N LYS A 399 20.67 8.85 31.64
CA LYS A 399 19.45 9.57 31.99
C LYS A 399 18.97 10.35 30.77
N PHE A 400 17.67 10.45 30.55
CA PHE A 400 17.08 11.22 29.46
C PHE A 400 15.78 11.87 29.94
N PHE A 401 15.61 13.17 29.67
CA PHE A 401 14.38 13.87 30.04
C PHE A 401 13.36 13.80 28.91
N VAL A 402 12.09 13.68 29.26
CA VAL A 402 10.97 13.80 28.33
C VAL A 402 9.97 14.77 28.94
N ASP A 403 9.56 15.79 28.18
CA ASP A 403 8.49 16.68 28.58
C ASP A 403 7.17 15.88 28.64
N PRO A 404 6.41 15.89 29.75
CA PRO A 404 5.14 15.17 29.86
C PRO A 404 4.09 15.69 28.86
N ARG A 405 4.33 16.82 28.20
CA ARG A 405 3.49 17.40 27.13
C ARG A 405 3.86 16.89 25.73
N CYS A 406 4.77 15.93 25.59
CA CYS A 406 4.85 15.12 24.36
C CYS A 406 3.58 14.27 24.20
N HIS A 407 3.27 13.83 22.98
CA HIS A 407 2.15 12.93 22.73
C HIS A 407 2.26 11.62 23.56
N PRO A 408 1.18 11.10 24.19
CA PRO A 408 1.29 9.99 25.13
C PRO A 408 1.85 8.70 24.51
N GLN A 409 1.53 8.41 23.24
CA GLN A 409 2.11 7.28 22.51
C GLN A 409 3.62 7.45 22.26
N THR A 410 4.07 8.70 22.02
CA THR A 410 5.48 9.05 21.84
C THR A 410 6.24 8.81 23.15
N ILE A 411 5.68 9.24 24.28
CA ILE A 411 6.22 8.95 25.63
C ILE A 411 6.31 7.44 25.87
N ALA A 412 5.24 6.68 25.60
CA ALA A 412 5.19 5.23 25.87
C ALA A 412 6.20 4.42 25.05
N VAL A 413 6.42 4.75 23.77
CA VAL A 413 7.44 4.07 22.95
C VAL A 413 8.86 4.43 23.38
N VAL A 414 9.14 5.70 23.71
CA VAL A 414 10.43 6.14 24.26
C VAL A 414 10.73 5.41 25.57
N GLN A 415 9.79 5.39 26.52
CA GLN A 415 9.92 4.65 27.79
C GLN A 415 10.16 3.15 27.56
N THR A 416 9.45 2.53 26.61
CA THR A 416 9.62 1.11 26.27
C THR A 416 11.02 0.84 25.71
N ARG A 417 11.51 1.67 24.79
CA ARG A 417 12.87 1.55 24.23
C ARG A 417 13.95 1.79 25.29
N ALA A 418 13.71 2.74 26.21
CA ALA A 418 14.60 3.06 27.32
C ALA A 418 14.72 1.89 28.33
N LYS A 419 13.58 1.30 28.71
CA LYS A 419 13.48 0.15 29.63
C LYS A 419 14.41 -0.99 29.23
N TYR A 420 14.36 -1.42 27.96
CA TYR A 420 15.16 -2.56 27.49
C TYR A 420 16.62 -2.19 27.19
N SER A 421 16.91 -0.94 26.79
CA SER A 421 18.29 -0.46 26.55
C SER A 421 19.05 -0.02 27.81
N GLY A 422 18.38 0.12 28.95
CA GLY A 422 19.01 0.50 30.23
C GLY A 422 19.22 2.00 30.40
N VAL A 423 18.36 2.82 29.79
CA VAL A 423 18.30 4.28 29.96
C VAL A 423 17.14 4.63 30.90
N LEU A 424 17.38 5.50 31.87
CA LEU A 424 16.36 6.04 32.78
C LEU A 424 15.66 7.23 32.12
N ILE A 425 14.32 7.17 32.05
CA ILE A 425 13.48 8.30 31.66
C ILE A 425 12.97 9.01 32.91
N GLU A 426 13.11 10.33 32.95
CA GLU A 426 12.40 11.20 33.90
C GLU A 426 11.43 12.09 33.13
N LEU A 427 10.13 12.00 33.46
CA LEU A 427 9.11 12.90 32.95
C LEU A 427 9.13 14.20 33.76
N LYS A 428 9.48 15.32 33.13
CA LYS A 428 9.66 16.63 33.80
C LYS A 428 9.31 17.77 32.86
N LEU A 429 8.70 18.83 33.38
CA LEU A 429 8.52 20.09 32.67
C LEU A 429 9.86 20.86 32.58
N PRO A 430 10.05 21.77 31.61
CA PRO A 430 11.34 22.44 31.37
C PRO A 430 11.95 23.16 32.59
N HIS A 431 11.12 23.67 33.50
CA HIS A 431 11.57 24.32 34.74
C HIS A 431 11.98 23.35 35.85
N GLU A 432 11.62 22.07 35.74
CA GLU A 432 11.98 20.98 36.68
C GLU A 432 13.23 20.21 36.23
N MET A 433 13.65 20.40 34.97
CA MET A 433 14.80 19.72 34.36
C MET A 433 16.13 20.30 34.86
N ASP A 434 16.75 19.59 35.80
CA ASP A 434 18.11 19.83 36.26
C ASP A 434 19.14 19.09 35.37
N PHE A 435 20.00 19.84 34.71
CA PHE A 435 21.12 19.34 33.90
C PHE A 435 22.49 19.51 34.58
N SER A 436 22.56 20.14 35.76
CA SER A 436 23.80 20.55 36.43
C SER A 436 24.74 19.38 36.77
N SER A 437 24.17 18.21 37.00
CA SER A 437 24.84 16.92 37.23
C SER A 437 25.62 16.37 36.01
N LYS A 438 25.36 16.89 34.80
CA LYS A 438 26.00 16.47 33.53
C LYS A 438 25.90 14.96 33.24
N ASP A 439 24.85 14.30 33.76
CA ASP A 439 24.54 12.88 33.58
C ASP A 439 23.37 12.62 32.61
N VAL A 440 22.73 13.68 32.12
CA VAL A 440 21.62 13.66 31.15
C VAL A 440 22.14 13.55 29.72
N SER A 441 21.69 12.53 28.99
CA SER A 441 22.06 12.28 27.59
C SER A 441 21.41 13.27 26.64
N GLY A 442 20.15 13.59 26.88
CA GLY A 442 19.40 14.59 26.14
C GLY A 442 18.02 14.83 26.73
N VAL A 443 17.30 15.73 26.09
CA VAL A 443 15.90 16.07 26.39
C VAL A 443 15.06 15.93 25.13
N LEU A 444 13.87 15.36 25.26
CA LEU A 444 12.80 15.43 24.26
C LEU A 444 11.69 16.36 24.76
N PHE A 445 11.33 17.33 23.93
CA PHE A 445 10.13 18.17 24.08
C PHE A 445 9.35 18.22 22.76
N GLN A 446 8.17 18.84 22.75
CA GLN A 446 7.31 18.91 21.57
C GLN A 446 6.87 20.36 21.26
N TYR A 447 6.81 20.70 19.98
CA TYR A 447 6.55 22.06 19.48
C TYR A 447 5.73 22.05 18.17
N PRO A 448 4.44 22.47 18.18
CA PRO A 448 3.59 22.73 19.35
C PRO A 448 3.43 21.48 20.23
N ASP A 449 3.21 21.69 21.54
CA ASP A 449 3.06 20.58 22.48
C ASP A 449 1.72 19.82 22.33
N THR A 450 1.53 18.72 23.05
CA THR A 450 0.32 17.90 22.94
C THR A 450 -0.96 18.60 23.39
N GLU A 451 -0.89 19.74 24.08
CA GLU A 451 -2.03 20.58 24.45
C GLU A 451 -2.29 21.70 23.44
N GLY A 452 -1.43 21.81 22.42
CA GLY A 452 -1.47 22.80 21.35
C GLY A 452 -0.60 24.03 21.57
N LYS A 453 0.10 24.12 22.71
CA LYS A 453 0.84 25.32 23.11
C LYS A 453 2.07 25.55 22.23
N VAL A 454 2.29 26.80 21.85
CA VAL A 454 3.56 27.30 21.30
C VAL A 454 4.39 27.88 22.45
N GLU A 455 5.61 27.38 22.65
CA GLU A 455 6.50 27.77 23.76
C GLU A 455 7.92 28.10 23.25
N ASP A 456 8.63 28.99 23.95
CA ASP A 456 10.03 29.29 23.65
C ASP A 456 10.95 28.33 24.42
N PHE A 457 11.61 27.44 23.68
CA PHE A 457 12.55 26.46 24.24
C PHE A 457 14.02 26.91 24.20
N THR A 458 14.34 28.15 23.79
CA THR A 458 15.74 28.60 23.63
C THR A 458 16.57 28.42 24.90
N GLU A 459 16.05 28.88 26.05
CA GLU A 459 16.73 28.74 27.35
C GLU A 459 16.89 27.27 27.77
N LEU A 460 15.92 26.40 27.46
CA LEU A 460 16.01 24.96 27.73
C LEU A 460 17.13 24.30 26.91
N VAL A 461 17.24 24.66 25.63
CA VAL A 461 18.27 24.17 24.73
C VAL A 461 19.66 24.64 25.18
N GLU A 462 19.81 25.93 25.51
CA GLU A 462 21.05 26.49 26.03
C GLU A 462 21.51 25.78 27.31
N ARG A 463 20.62 25.63 28.31
CA ARG A 463 20.90 24.87 29.55
C ARG A 463 21.29 23.42 29.29
N ALA A 464 20.66 22.75 28.33
CA ALA A 464 21.00 21.39 27.96
C ALA A 464 22.42 21.32 27.34
N HIS A 465 22.75 22.27 26.45
CA HIS A 465 24.04 22.38 25.76
C HIS A 465 25.20 22.73 26.70
N GLU A 466 25.02 23.65 27.65
CA GLU A 466 26.02 23.98 28.69
C GLU A 466 26.41 22.76 29.55
N ALA A 467 25.46 21.84 29.74
CA ALA A 467 25.67 20.56 30.40
C ALA A 467 26.20 19.45 29.48
N GLY A 468 26.32 19.67 28.16
CA GLY A 468 26.75 18.67 27.16
C GLY A 468 25.69 17.62 26.82
N SER A 469 24.41 17.95 27.04
CA SER A 469 23.24 17.14 26.66
C SER A 469 22.72 17.60 25.29
N LEU A 470 22.07 16.72 24.52
CA LEU A 470 21.45 17.11 23.24
C LEU A 470 19.97 17.49 23.41
N ALA A 471 19.48 18.41 22.58
CA ALA A 471 18.07 18.80 22.51
C ALA A 471 17.36 18.14 21.31
N CYS A 472 16.25 17.46 21.59
CA CYS A 472 15.40 16.80 20.61
C CYS A 472 14.00 17.43 20.61
N CYS A 473 13.48 17.77 19.43
CA CYS A 473 12.17 18.40 19.26
C CYS A 473 11.27 17.53 18.38
N ALA A 474 10.18 17.01 18.95
CA ALA A 474 9.06 16.48 18.18
C ALA A 474 8.22 17.66 17.65
N THR A 475 7.88 17.69 16.36
CA THR A 475 7.28 18.87 15.72
C THR A 475 6.42 18.52 14.51
N ASP A 476 5.69 19.51 13.98
CA ASP A 476 4.71 19.37 12.91
C ASP A 476 5.10 20.21 11.68
N LEU A 477 5.24 19.57 10.52
CA LEU A 477 5.72 20.24 9.30
C LEU A 477 4.81 21.37 8.80
N LEU A 478 3.49 21.30 9.05
CA LEU A 478 2.55 22.34 8.63
C LEU A 478 2.59 23.53 9.60
N ALA A 479 2.69 23.27 10.90
CA ALA A 479 2.89 24.30 11.91
C ALA A 479 4.18 25.10 11.63
N LEU A 480 5.27 24.41 11.25
CA LEU A 480 6.55 25.01 10.86
C LEU A 480 6.53 25.80 9.54
N CYS A 481 5.44 25.79 8.76
CA CYS A 481 5.30 26.73 7.64
C CYS A 481 5.06 28.18 8.11
N ILE A 482 4.57 28.39 9.35
CA ILE A 482 4.36 29.73 9.91
C ILE A 482 5.03 29.99 11.27
N LEU A 483 5.52 28.94 11.95
CA LEU A 483 6.33 29.03 13.17
C LEU A 483 7.83 29.07 12.85
N ARG A 484 8.61 29.81 13.64
CA ARG A 484 10.07 29.72 13.63
C ARG A 484 10.49 28.25 13.93
N PRO A 485 11.32 27.62 13.09
CA PRO A 485 11.60 26.19 13.19
C PRO A 485 12.69 25.83 14.21
N PRO A 486 12.79 24.54 14.63
CA PRO A 486 13.72 24.06 15.65
C PRO A 486 15.19 24.46 15.47
N GLY A 487 15.69 24.47 14.23
CA GLY A 487 17.06 24.86 13.94
C GLY A 487 17.40 26.30 14.35
N GLU A 488 16.43 27.22 14.26
CA GLU A 488 16.61 28.64 14.61
C GLU A 488 16.69 28.91 16.12
N PHE A 489 16.23 27.97 16.96
CA PHE A 489 16.38 28.03 18.42
C PHE A 489 17.27 26.91 18.98
N GLY A 490 18.22 26.45 18.16
CA GLY A 490 19.40 25.70 18.63
C GLY A 490 19.26 24.18 18.72
N VAL A 491 18.12 23.60 18.33
CA VAL A 491 17.86 22.15 18.45
C VAL A 491 18.88 21.31 17.67
N ASP A 492 19.22 20.13 18.20
CA ASP A 492 20.17 19.19 17.55
C ASP A 492 19.48 18.15 16.67
N ILE A 493 18.25 17.74 17.04
CA ILE A 493 17.45 16.71 16.36
C ILE A 493 15.99 17.17 16.27
N ALA A 494 15.43 17.24 15.07
CA ALA A 494 14.00 17.48 14.84
C ALA A 494 13.34 16.25 14.20
N LEU A 495 12.16 15.88 14.68
CA LEU A 495 11.44 14.68 14.26
C LEU A 495 9.93 14.87 14.33
N GLY A 496 9.17 14.00 13.66
CA GLY A 496 7.71 14.07 13.64
C GLY A 496 7.10 13.21 12.55
N SER A 497 5.79 13.33 12.35
CA SER A 497 5.06 12.71 11.25
C SER A 497 4.96 13.64 10.03
N SER A 498 5.15 13.10 8.81
CA SER A 498 4.81 13.82 7.58
C SER A 498 3.38 13.50 7.07
N GLN A 499 2.53 12.88 7.89
CA GLN A 499 1.20 12.40 7.50
C GLN A 499 0.32 13.50 6.89
N ARG A 500 0.21 14.66 7.55
CA ARG A 500 -0.70 15.73 7.12
C ARG A 500 -0.27 16.43 5.82
N PHE A 501 0.88 16.08 5.25
CA PHE A 501 1.26 16.46 3.89
C PHE A 501 0.71 15.44 2.90
N GLY A 502 -0.62 15.41 2.75
CA GLY A 502 -1.28 14.62 1.71
C GLY A 502 -1.20 13.09 1.84
N VAL A 503 -1.11 12.54 3.07
CA VAL A 503 -1.21 11.10 3.31
C VAL A 503 -2.44 10.80 4.21
N PRO A 504 -3.32 9.83 3.88
CA PRO A 504 -4.53 9.55 4.67
C PRO A 504 -4.25 9.19 6.14
N LEU A 505 -5.23 9.38 7.03
CA LEU A 505 -5.14 9.01 8.46
C LEU A 505 -4.81 7.52 8.68
N GLY A 506 -5.29 6.64 7.80
CA GLY A 506 -4.93 5.22 7.71
C GLY A 506 -5.24 4.38 8.95
N TYR A 507 -6.07 4.88 9.89
CA TYR A 507 -6.26 4.30 11.22
C TYR A 507 -4.94 3.95 11.92
N GLY A 508 -3.94 4.83 11.75
CA GLY A 508 -2.62 4.73 12.39
C GLY A 508 -1.42 4.74 11.44
N GLY A 509 -1.63 4.42 10.16
CA GLY A 509 -0.57 4.41 9.15
C GLY A 509 -0.93 3.62 7.89
N PRO A 510 -0.05 3.59 6.88
CA PRO A 510 1.35 3.98 6.98
C PRO A 510 1.59 5.48 6.76
N HIS A 511 2.56 6.03 7.49
CA HIS A 511 3.01 7.42 7.39
C HIS A 511 4.52 7.46 7.47
N ALA A 512 5.19 8.29 6.68
CA ALA A 512 6.61 8.53 6.87
C ALA A 512 6.84 9.45 8.06
N ALA A 513 7.69 9.01 8.99
CA ALA A 513 8.23 9.91 10.00
C ALA A 513 9.51 10.58 9.47
N PHE A 514 9.65 11.88 9.71
CA PHE A 514 10.87 12.61 9.40
C PHE A 514 11.82 12.59 10.60
N PHE A 515 13.12 12.65 10.31
CA PHE A 515 14.18 12.74 11.30
C PHE A 515 15.35 13.51 10.69
N ALA A 516 15.62 14.69 11.23
CA ALA A 516 16.69 15.59 10.81
C ALA A 516 17.62 15.92 11.98
N VAL A 517 18.90 16.11 11.67
CA VAL A 517 19.97 16.35 12.64
C VAL A 517 20.93 17.43 12.16
N ARG A 518 21.68 17.99 13.10
CA ARG A 518 22.91 18.75 12.80
C ARG A 518 23.97 17.89 12.13
N GLU A 519 24.77 18.47 11.25
CA GLU A 519 25.76 17.79 10.40
C GLU A 519 26.70 16.88 11.22
N ASN A 520 27.17 17.36 12.37
CA ASN A 520 28.07 16.63 13.27
C ASN A 520 27.50 15.30 13.81
N LEU A 521 26.18 15.07 13.73
CA LEU A 521 25.52 13.85 14.16
C LEU A 521 25.26 12.84 13.02
N VAL A 522 25.46 13.20 11.75
CA VAL A 522 25.03 12.39 10.58
C VAL A 522 25.59 10.97 10.57
N ARG A 523 26.80 10.75 11.10
CA ARG A 523 27.43 9.42 11.18
C ARG A 523 26.68 8.44 12.10
N MET A 524 25.74 8.93 12.93
CA MET A 524 24.86 8.16 13.82
C MET A 524 23.39 8.12 13.38
N MET A 525 23.07 8.71 12.21
CA MET A 525 21.73 8.76 11.63
C MET A 525 21.09 7.36 11.52
N PRO A 526 19.86 7.15 12.03
CA PRO A 526 19.11 5.92 11.82
C PRO A 526 18.55 5.83 10.39
N GLY A 527 18.47 4.61 9.85
CA GLY A 527 17.87 4.35 8.54
C GLY A 527 18.67 4.84 7.32
N ARG A 528 18.02 4.75 6.15
CA ARG A 528 18.60 5.16 4.85
C ARG A 528 18.72 6.67 4.74
N MET A 529 19.64 7.12 3.90
CA MET A 529 19.77 8.52 3.50
C MET A 529 20.24 8.55 2.05
N VAL A 530 19.58 9.31 1.19
CA VAL A 530 20.04 9.57 -0.18
C VAL A 530 21.13 10.62 -0.14
N GLY A 531 22.19 10.40 -0.91
CA GLY A 531 23.23 11.38 -1.18
C GLY A 531 23.50 11.50 -2.67
N VAL A 532 23.99 12.67 -3.05
CA VAL A 532 24.48 12.99 -4.38
C VAL A 532 25.88 12.38 -4.57
N THR A 533 26.16 11.90 -5.77
CA THR A 533 27.48 11.44 -6.21
C THR A 533 27.58 11.64 -7.73
N ARG A 534 28.58 11.05 -8.37
CA ARG A 534 28.76 11.01 -9.82
C ARG A 534 28.66 9.59 -10.39
N ASP A 535 28.35 9.48 -11.68
CA ASP A 535 28.58 8.25 -12.44
C ASP A 535 29.98 8.23 -13.08
N VAL A 536 30.37 7.12 -13.72
CA VAL A 536 31.67 6.98 -14.41
C VAL A 536 31.89 7.94 -15.59
N SER A 537 30.86 8.66 -16.05
CA SER A 537 30.98 9.74 -17.04
C SER A 537 31.18 11.13 -16.40
N GLY A 538 31.13 11.21 -15.06
CA GLY A 538 31.22 12.45 -14.30
C GLY A 538 29.88 13.18 -14.13
N LYS A 539 28.78 12.59 -14.59
CA LYS A 539 27.42 13.16 -14.44
C LYS A 539 26.97 13.06 -12.99
N GLU A 540 26.34 14.10 -12.47
CA GLU A 540 25.73 14.09 -11.12
C GLU A 540 24.48 13.21 -11.05
N VAL A 541 24.38 12.41 -9.99
CA VAL A 541 23.43 11.30 -9.82
C VAL A 541 23.23 10.96 -8.34
N TYR A 542 22.25 10.11 -8.03
CA TYR A 542 21.86 9.79 -6.63
C TYR A 542 22.18 8.35 -6.23
N ARG A 543 22.52 8.13 -4.95
CA ARG A 543 22.61 6.79 -4.32
C ARG A 543 22.20 6.82 -2.85
N LEU A 544 22.04 5.66 -2.22
CA LEU A 544 22.01 5.56 -0.75
C LEU A 544 23.41 5.80 -0.19
N ALA A 545 23.58 6.82 0.65
CA ALA A 545 24.87 7.26 1.20
C ALA A 545 25.12 6.77 2.62
N LEU A 546 26.40 6.58 2.97
CA LEU A 546 26.85 6.13 4.30
C LEU A 546 26.20 4.80 4.76
N GLN A 547 25.93 3.87 3.83
CA GLN A 547 25.22 2.61 4.09
C GLN A 547 25.88 1.74 5.18
N THR A 548 27.16 1.95 5.47
CA THR A 548 27.87 1.28 6.59
C THR A 548 27.24 1.55 7.98
N ARG A 549 26.33 2.51 8.11
CA ARG A 549 25.51 2.71 9.33
C ARG A 549 24.44 1.62 9.53
N GLU A 550 23.99 1.00 8.44
CA GLU A 550 22.77 0.19 8.41
C GLU A 550 22.99 -1.29 8.79
N GLN A 551 21.90 -1.95 9.18
CA GLN A 551 21.87 -3.32 9.71
C GLN A 551 22.57 -4.35 8.79
N HIS A 552 22.43 -4.20 7.47
CA HIS A 552 22.91 -5.18 6.49
C HIS A 552 24.44 -5.24 6.38
N ILE A 553 25.15 -4.18 6.81
CA ILE A 553 26.62 -4.14 6.92
C ILE A 553 27.06 -4.29 8.38
N ARG A 554 26.49 -3.51 9.30
CA ARG A 554 27.01 -3.40 10.68
C ARG A 554 26.35 -4.30 11.72
N ARG A 555 25.25 -4.98 11.40
CA ARG A 555 24.58 -5.94 12.29
C ARG A 555 24.30 -5.33 13.69
N ASP A 556 24.81 -5.91 14.77
CA ASP A 556 24.66 -5.40 16.15
C ASP A 556 25.31 -4.03 16.40
N LYS A 557 26.16 -3.54 15.49
CA LYS A 557 26.82 -2.22 15.57
C LYS A 557 26.16 -1.17 14.66
N ALA A 558 25.01 -1.48 14.07
CA ALA A 558 24.25 -0.55 13.25
C ALA A 558 23.68 0.61 14.10
N THR A 559 23.29 1.70 13.45
CA THR A 559 22.66 2.85 14.14
C THR A 559 21.24 2.54 14.59
N SER A 560 20.54 1.62 13.92
CA SER A 560 19.21 1.13 14.25
C SER A 560 19.01 -0.27 13.65
N ASN A 561 17.98 -0.98 14.08
CA ASN A 561 17.54 -2.23 13.45
C ASN A 561 16.67 -2.01 12.20
N ILE A 562 16.25 -0.77 11.91
CA ILE A 562 15.34 -0.48 10.79
C ILE A 562 15.89 -1.01 9.45
N CYS A 563 15.00 -1.61 8.65
CA CYS A 563 15.30 -2.09 7.31
C CYS A 563 14.22 -1.57 6.33
N THR A 564 13.05 -2.20 6.26
CA THR A 564 11.86 -1.58 5.66
C THR A 564 11.53 -0.31 6.44
N ALA A 565 11.22 0.79 5.74
CA ALA A 565 10.83 2.08 6.32
C ALA A 565 9.47 2.50 5.72
N GLN A 566 9.32 3.75 5.28
CA GLN A 566 8.05 4.30 4.76
C GLN A 566 8.27 5.09 3.44
N ALA A 567 9.13 4.57 2.56
CA ALA A 567 9.63 5.28 1.38
C ALA A 567 8.53 5.80 0.44
N LEU A 568 7.49 5.01 0.16
CA LEU A 568 6.35 5.42 -0.67
C LEU A 568 5.62 6.63 -0.08
N LEU A 569 5.48 6.69 1.25
CA LEU A 569 4.73 7.74 1.95
C LEU A 569 5.58 9.02 2.10
N ALA A 570 6.90 8.88 2.19
CA ALA A 570 7.83 9.99 2.04
C ALA A 570 7.74 10.61 0.63
N ASN A 571 7.64 9.76 -0.40
CA ASN A 571 7.43 10.20 -1.78
C ASN A 571 6.05 10.89 -1.96
N MET A 572 4.98 10.40 -1.34
CA MET A 572 3.69 11.12 -1.31
C MET A 572 3.81 12.50 -0.65
N ALA A 573 4.42 12.56 0.54
CA ALA A 573 4.53 13.79 1.33
C ALA A 573 5.38 14.87 0.64
N VAL A 574 6.44 14.49 -0.09
CA VAL A 574 7.19 15.46 -0.88
C VAL A 574 6.49 15.85 -2.18
N MET A 575 5.76 14.93 -2.83
CA MET A 575 4.95 15.32 -4.00
C MET A 575 3.85 16.32 -3.62
N PHE A 576 3.30 16.23 -2.40
CA PHE A 576 2.43 17.26 -1.82
C PHE A 576 3.15 18.60 -1.71
N ALA A 577 4.33 18.63 -1.08
CA ALA A 577 5.13 19.86 -0.94
C ALA A 577 5.59 20.45 -2.30
N ILE A 578 5.89 19.62 -3.29
CA ILE A 578 6.23 20.03 -4.67
C ILE A 578 5.01 20.63 -5.38
N TYR A 579 3.84 20.02 -5.22
CA TYR A 579 2.60 20.48 -5.85
C TYR A 579 2.15 21.83 -5.29
N HIS A 580 2.18 21.99 -3.96
CA HIS A 580 1.76 23.22 -3.29
C HIS A 580 2.84 24.32 -3.27
N GLY A 581 4.12 23.96 -3.24
CA GLY A 581 5.23 24.90 -2.97
C GLY A 581 5.14 25.53 -1.58
N SER A 582 6.11 26.36 -1.20
CA SER A 582 6.08 27.08 0.09
C SER A 582 4.85 27.97 0.22
N HIS A 583 4.46 28.69 -0.84
CA HIS A 583 3.26 29.54 -0.85
C HIS A 583 1.95 28.75 -0.60
N GLY A 584 1.78 27.58 -1.21
CA GLY A 584 0.59 26.75 -0.99
C GLY A 584 0.55 26.15 0.41
N LEU A 585 1.70 25.70 0.93
CA LEU A 585 1.80 25.21 2.32
C LEU A 585 1.56 26.33 3.34
N GLU A 586 2.10 27.54 3.12
CA GLU A 586 1.77 28.72 3.92
C GLU A 586 0.28 29.05 3.88
N HIS A 587 -0.35 28.99 2.70
CA HIS A 587 -1.79 29.23 2.58
C HIS A 587 -2.59 28.24 3.44
N ILE A 588 -2.29 26.94 3.35
CA ILE A 588 -2.94 25.89 4.15
C ILE A 588 -2.70 26.14 5.65
N ALA A 589 -1.45 26.36 6.07
CA ALA A 589 -1.09 26.60 7.48
C ALA A 589 -1.77 27.85 8.05
N ARG A 590 -1.79 28.97 7.31
CA ARG A 590 -2.48 30.22 7.69
C ARG A 590 -3.99 30.01 7.79
N ARG A 591 -4.59 29.25 6.87
CA ARG A 591 -6.03 28.93 6.85
C ARG A 591 -6.43 28.12 8.08
N VAL A 592 -5.68 27.05 8.41
CA VAL A 592 -5.91 26.22 9.60
C VAL A 592 -5.72 27.05 10.89
N HIS A 593 -4.65 27.84 10.97
CA HIS A 593 -4.42 28.71 12.12
C HIS A 593 -5.54 29.74 12.33
N ASN A 594 -5.97 30.41 11.25
CA ASN A 594 -7.06 31.40 11.32
C ASN A 594 -8.40 30.75 11.69
N ALA A 595 -8.73 29.57 11.16
CA ALA A 595 -9.91 28.81 11.58
C ALA A 595 -9.87 28.49 13.08
N THR A 596 -8.68 28.16 13.61
CA THR A 596 -8.46 27.90 15.03
C THR A 596 -8.60 29.15 15.88
N LEU A 597 -8.10 30.31 15.40
CA LEU A 597 -8.30 31.60 16.05
C LEU A 597 -9.80 31.98 16.09
N ILE A 598 -10.54 31.81 15.00
CA ILE A 598 -11.99 32.07 14.94
C ILE A 598 -12.73 31.19 15.96
N LEU A 599 -12.45 29.88 15.98
CA LEU A 599 -13.02 28.99 17.00
C LEU A 599 -12.67 29.47 18.41
N SER A 600 -11.41 29.82 18.67
CA SER A 600 -10.94 30.26 19.99
C SER A 600 -11.69 31.50 20.50
N GLU A 601 -11.99 32.47 19.63
CA GLU A 601 -12.76 33.67 20.00
C GLU A 601 -14.23 33.37 20.24
N GLY A 602 -14.86 32.53 19.41
CA GLY A 602 -16.23 32.09 19.62
C GLY A 602 -16.41 31.30 20.93
N LEU A 603 -15.45 30.45 21.28
CA LEU A 603 -15.44 29.71 22.54
C LEU A 603 -15.27 30.61 23.76
N LYS A 604 -14.37 31.61 23.71
CA LYS A 604 -14.22 32.60 24.79
C LYS A 604 -15.51 33.40 25.01
N ARG A 605 -16.21 33.79 23.93
CA ARG A 605 -17.50 34.52 24.01
C ARG A 605 -18.64 33.67 24.58
N ALA A 606 -18.65 32.37 24.32
CA ALA A 606 -19.58 31.42 24.94
C ALA A 606 -19.25 31.07 26.40
N GLY A 607 -18.19 31.67 26.98
CA GLY A 607 -17.84 31.51 28.39
C GLY A 607 -16.96 30.29 28.70
N HIS A 608 -16.36 29.65 27.70
CA HIS A 608 -15.33 28.63 27.91
C HIS A 608 -13.97 29.29 28.15
N GLN A 609 -13.10 28.65 28.95
CA GLN A 609 -11.74 29.11 29.15
C GLN A 609 -10.78 28.31 28.27
N LEU A 610 -9.86 29.00 27.60
CA LEU A 610 -8.73 28.38 26.90
C LEU A 610 -7.55 28.31 27.87
N GLN A 611 -6.84 27.20 27.90
CA GLN A 611 -5.67 27.04 28.78
C GLN A 611 -4.42 27.75 28.22
N HIS A 612 -4.36 27.96 26.90
CA HIS A 612 -3.21 28.51 26.19
C HIS A 612 -3.66 29.60 25.21
N ASP A 613 -3.02 30.77 25.26
CA ASP A 613 -3.33 31.91 24.37
C ASP A 613 -2.64 31.82 23.00
N LEU A 614 -1.54 31.06 22.89
CA LEU A 614 -0.78 30.91 21.65
C LEU A 614 -0.65 29.44 21.27
N PHE A 615 -1.18 29.13 20.09
CA PHE A 615 -1.33 27.80 19.52
C PHE A 615 -1.21 27.85 18.00
N PHE A 616 -0.99 26.69 17.36
CA PHE A 616 -1.12 26.56 15.90
C PHE A 616 -2.56 26.22 15.51
N ASP A 617 -2.94 24.95 15.65
CA ASP A 617 -4.22 24.38 15.22
C ASP A 617 -5.02 23.72 16.35
N THR A 618 -4.46 23.71 17.57
CA THR A 618 -4.93 22.88 18.68
C THR A 618 -5.27 23.73 19.90
N LEU A 619 -6.47 23.55 20.45
CA LEU A 619 -6.97 24.22 21.64
C LEU A 619 -7.18 23.23 22.78
N LYS A 620 -6.74 23.56 23.99
CA LYS A 620 -7.15 22.90 25.25
C LYS A 620 -8.15 23.78 26.00
N ILE A 621 -9.34 23.23 26.25
CA ILE A 621 -10.55 23.98 26.59
C ILE A 621 -11.15 23.46 27.90
N GLN A 622 -11.26 24.34 28.89
CA GLN A 622 -12.11 24.14 30.06
C GLN A 622 -13.53 24.61 29.72
N CYS A 623 -14.49 23.70 29.82
CA CYS A 623 -15.89 24.03 29.51
C CYS A 623 -16.52 24.85 30.65
N GLY A 624 -17.14 25.98 30.32
CA GLY A 624 -17.99 26.74 31.25
C GLY A 624 -19.37 26.10 31.48
N CYS A 625 -19.77 25.16 30.62
CA CYS A 625 -20.96 24.31 30.77
C CYS A 625 -20.55 22.82 30.94
N SER A 626 -21.52 21.92 31.00
CA SER A 626 -21.23 20.49 31.21
C SER A 626 -20.52 19.86 30.01
N VAL A 627 -19.34 19.26 30.23
CA VAL A 627 -18.60 18.50 29.21
C VAL A 627 -19.47 17.40 28.57
N LYS A 628 -20.35 16.76 29.36
CA LYS A 628 -21.30 15.74 28.86
C LYS A 628 -22.30 16.32 27.84
N GLU A 629 -22.69 17.57 28.01
CA GLU A 629 -23.62 18.27 27.11
C GLU A 629 -22.92 18.63 25.79
N VAL A 630 -21.69 19.14 25.87
CA VAL A 630 -20.82 19.41 24.70
C VAL A 630 -20.56 18.13 23.90
N LEU A 631 -20.11 17.05 24.54
CA LEU A 631 -19.90 15.76 23.88
C LEU A 631 -21.21 15.16 23.33
N GLY A 632 -22.33 15.38 24.01
CA GLY A 632 -23.67 14.99 23.52
C GLY A 632 -24.10 15.73 22.25
N ARG A 633 -23.71 17.01 22.08
CA ARG A 633 -23.88 17.75 20.82
C ARG A 633 -22.86 17.33 19.76
N ALA A 634 -21.61 17.06 20.14
CA ALA A 634 -20.58 16.59 19.21
C ALA A 634 -20.98 15.26 18.54
N ALA A 635 -21.54 14.33 19.32
CA ALA A 635 -22.09 13.07 18.81
C ALA A 635 -23.25 13.28 17.81
N GLN A 636 -24.12 14.27 18.01
CA GLN A 636 -25.19 14.61 17.06
C GLN A 636 -24.66 15.13 15.71
N ARG A 637 -23.41 15.62 15.67
CA ARG A 637 -22.74 16.13 14.46
C ARG A 637 -21.67 15.18 13.93
N GLN A 638 -21.54 13.98 14.51
CA GLN A 638 -20.49 13.00 14.19
C GLN A 638 -19.09 13.63 14.22
N ILE A 639 -18.81 14.37 15.30
CA ILE A 639 -17.53 14.99 15.59
C ILE A 639 -16.89 14.31 16.81
N ASN A 640 -15.62 13.89 16.68
CA ASN A 640 -14.79 13.46 17.81
C ASN A 640 -13.92 14.61 18.31
N ILE A 641 -13.79 14.71 19.62
CA ILE A 641 -12.98 15.68 20.36
C ILE A 641 -12.12 14.88 21.33
N ARG A 642 -10.87 15.28 21.58
CA ARG A 642 -10.03 14.62 22.59
C ARG A 642 -10.57 14.94 23.99
N LEU A 643 -10.80 13.92 24.79
CA LEU A 643 -11.05 14.07 26.23
C LEU A 643 -9.73 13.86 26.98
N PHE A 644 -9.31 14.85 27.76
CA PHE A 644 -8.16 14.72 28.66
C PHE A 644 -8.59 14.11 30.01
N GLU A 645 -7.64 13.50 30.73
CA GLU A 645 -7.88 12.88 32.05
C GLU A 645 -8.31 13.89 33.13
N ASP A 646 -7.91 15.16 32.98
CA ASP A 646 -8.32 16.27 33.84
C ASP A 646 -9.77 16.76 33.58
N GLY A 647 -10.46 16.18 32.60
CA GLY A 647 -11.81 16.53 32.20
C GLY A 647 -11.92 17.68 31.20
N THR A 648 -10.80 18.28 30.77
CA THR A 648 -10.78 19.27 29.69
C THR A 648 -10.92 18.62 28.31
N LEU A 649 -11.23 19.44 27.30
CA LEU A 649 -11.36 19.01 25.91
C LEU A 649 -10.22 19.55 25.04
N GLY A 650 -9.69 18.70 24.16
CA GLY A 650 -8.73 19.06 23.12
C GLY A 650 -9.38 19.05 21.75
N ILE A 651 -9.29 20.15 21.01
CA ILE A 651 -9.71 20.25 19.61
C ILE A 651 -8.50 20.59 18.76
N SER A 652 -8.13 19.71 17.85
CA SER A 652 -7.15 19.97 16.80
C SER A 652 -7.85 20.13 15.45
N LEU A 653 -7.82 21.33 14.89
CA LEU A 653 -8.31 21.59 13.55
C LEU A 653 -7.28 21.16 12.49
N ASP A 654 -7.74 21.00 11.25
CA ASP A 654 -6.90 20.53 10.16
C ASP A 654 -7.31 21.14 8.81
N GLU A 655 -6.62 20.75 7.74
CA GLU A 655 -6.82 21.31 6.40
C GLU A 655 -8.27 21.16 5.90
N THR A 656 -8.98 20.11 6.33
CA THR A 656 -10.32 19.77 5.84
C THR A 656 -11.43 20.62 6.45
N VAL A 657 -11.15 21.36 7.53
CA VAL A 657 -12.10 22.24 8.23
C VAL A 657 -12.53 23.39 7.33
N ASN A 658 -13.83 23.64 7.24
CA ASN A 658 -14.45 24.78 6.56
C ASN A 658 -15.33 25.59 7.52
N GLU A 659 -15.89 26.69 7.04
CA GLU A 659 -16.85 27.54 7.77
C GLU A 659 -17.99 26.72 8.40
N LYS A 660 -18.62 25.82 7.65
CA LYS A 660 -19.66 24.90 8.16
C LYS A 660 -19.19 24.04 9.34
N ASP A 661 -17.93 23.60 9.33
CA ASP A 661 -17.36 22.79 10.40
C ASP A 661 -17.10 23.65 11.64
N LEU A 662 -16.68 24.91 11.44
CA LEU A 662 -16.59 25.90 12.51
C LEU A 662 -17.98 26.22 13.11
N ASP A 663 -19.02 26.39 12.30
CA ASP A 663 -20.39 26.61 12.79
C ASP A 663 -20.93 25.40 13.58
N ASP A 664 -20.70 24.17 13.11
CA ASP A 664 -21.04 22.95 13.85
C ASP A 664 -20.29 22.92 15.21
N LEU A 665 -19.02 23.32 15.24
CA LEU A 665 -18.21 23.40 16.48
C LEU A 665 -18.68 24.51 17.43
N LEU A 666 -18.95 25.72 16.92
CA LEU A 666 -19.51 26.82 17.71
C LEU A 666 -20.86 26.42 18.34
N TRP A 667 -21.73 25.76 17.57
CA TRP A 667 -22.99 25.19 18.07
C TRP A 667 -22.79 24.07 19.10
N ILE A 668 -21.79 23.18 18.93
CA ILE A 668 -21.44 22.14 19.90
C ILE A 668 -21.09 22.73 21.27
N PHE A 669 -20.44 23.89 21.30
CA PHE A 669 -20.09 24.59 22.53
C PHE A 669 -21.20 25.53 23.03
N GLY A 670 -22.25 25.78 22.23
CA GLY A 670 -23.38 26.63 22.62
C GLY A 670 -23.12 28.13 22.38
N CYS A 671 -22.20 28.45 21.46
CA CYS A 671 -22.02 29.82 20.99
C CYS A 671 -23.18 30.20 20.07
N GLU A 672 -23.99 31.19 20.45
CA GLU A 672 -25.08 31.73 19.63
C GLU A 672 -24.55 32.72 18.56
N SER A 673 -23.57 32.26 17.76
CA SER A 673 -22.91 33.04 16.70
C SER A 673 -22.44 32.12 15.57
N SER A 674 -22.25 32.66 14.37
CA SER A 674 -21.58 31.98 13.25
C SER A 674 -20.09 32.30 13.19
N ALA A 675 -19.34 31.49 12.42
CA ALA A 675 -17.94 31.73 12.10
C ALA A 675 -17.73 33.09 11.39
N GLU A 676 -18.65 33.48 10.50
CA GLU A 676 -18.68 34.79 9.85
C GLU A 676 -18.73 35.95 10.86
N LEU A 677 -19.73 35.95 11.77
CA LEU A 677 -19.89 37.00 12.79
C LEU A 677 -18.71 37.08 13.77
N VAL A 678 -18.10 35.94 14.10
CA VAL A 678 -16.88 35.91 14.91
C VAL A 678 -15.71 36.52 14.13
N ALA A 679 -15.54 36.19 12.85
CA ALA A 679 -14.49 36.75 12.00
C ALA A 679 -14.64 38.26 11.77
N GLU A 680 -15.85 38.75 11.45
CA GLU A 680 -16.13 40.20 11.29
C GLU A 680 -15.67 41.01 12.50
N SER A 681 -15.99 40.52 13.69
CA SER A 681 -15.67 41.16 14.97
C SER A 681 -14.23 40.91 15.45
N MET A 682 -13.44 40.10 14.75
CA MET A 682 -11.99 40.03 14.92
C MET A 682 -11.25 41.06 14.06
N GLY A 683 -11.80 41.43 12.90
CA GLY A 683 -11.15 42.34 11.95
C GLY A 683 -9.88 41.76 11.30
N GLU A 684 -9.18 42.59 10.52
CA GLU A 684 -8.01 42.17 9.72
C GLU A 684 -6.65 42.30 10.44
N GLU A 685 -6.63 42.55 11.76
CA GLU A 685 -5.38 42.71 12.50
C GLU A 685 -4.53 41.42 12.52
N ARG A 686 -3.20 41.57 12.50
CA ARG A 686 -2.27 40.42 12.62
C ARG A 686 -2.32 39.81 14.02
N ARG A 687 -3.21 38.84 14.22
CA ARG A 687 -3.40 38.07 15.46
C ARG A 687 -2.65 36.73 15.42
N GLY A 688 -2.65 36.03 16.57
CA GLY A 688 -2.00 34.74 16.73
C GLY A 688 -0.50 34.76 16.45
N ILE A 689 0.04 33.65 15.92
CA ILE A 689 1.47 33.45 15.66
C ILE A 689 2.06 34.62 14.85
N LEU A 690 1.33 35.10 13.85
CA LEU A 690 1.78 36.14 12.91
C LEU A 690 2.00 37.53 13.54
N GLY A 691 1.47 37.76 14.73
CA GLY A 691 1.68 38.97 15.54
C GLY A 691 2.78 38.83 16.61
N THR A 692 3.45 37.67 16.71
CA THR A 692 4.42 37.36 17.77
C THR A 692 5.83 37.13 17.24
N ALA A 693 6.81 37.05 18.15
CA ALA A 693 8.19 36.65 17.85
C ALA A 693 8.34 35.19 17.38
N PHE A 694 7.29 34.36 17.48
CA PHE A 694 7.30 32.98 16.97
C PHE A 694 7.00 32.89 15.46
N LYS A 695 6.62 33.99 14.81
CA LYS A 695 6.38 34.00 13.37
C LYS A 695 7.66 33.61 12.61
N ARG A 696 7.55 32.64 11.69
CA ARG A 696 8.61 32.31 10.73
C ARG A 696 9.01 33.52 9.88
N THR A 697 10.32 33.71 9.74
CA THR A 697 10.93 34.73 8.87
C THR A 697 11.90 34.13 7.84
N SER A 698 12.41 32.92 8.07
CA SER A 698 13.23 32.18 7.12
C SER A 698 12.41 31.62 5.95
N PRO A 699 12.97 31.64 4.72
CA PRO A 699 12.36 30.94 3.59
C PRO A 699 12.50 29.41 3.73
N PHE A 700 11.72 28.69 2.94
CA PHE A 700 11.79 27.23 2.79
C PHE A 700 11.31 26.85 1.39
N LEU A 701 11.73 25.69 0.89
CA LEU A 701 11.39 25.16 -0.43
C LEU A 701 11.74 26.12 -1.58
N THR A 702 12.91 26.76 -1.49
CA THR A 702 13.39 27.71 -2.50
C THR A 702 13.96 27.03 -3.75
N HIS A 703 14.30 25.73 -3.65
CA HIS A 703 14.80 24.97 -4.78
C HIS A 703 13.76 24.86 -5.91
N GLN A 704 14.21 24.90 -7.18
CA GLN A 704 13.32 24.95 -8.35
C GLN A 704 12.34 23.77 -8.43
N VAL A 705 12.69 22.60 -7.86
CA VAL A 705 11.79 21.43 -7.82
C VAL A 705 10.45 21.77 -7.16
N PHE A 706 10.44 22.57 -6.09
CA PHE A 706 9.23 23.00 -5.38
C PHE A 706 8.54 24.21 -6.00
N ASN A 707 9.02 24.70 -7.14
CA ASN A 707 8.58 25.93 -7.80
C ASN A 707 8.24 25.73 -9.30
N SER A 708 8.15 24.47 -9.76
CA SER A 708 7.98 24.13 -11.20
C SER A 708 6.73 23.31 -11.53
N TYR A 709 6.18 22.56 -10.58
CA TYR A 709 5.20 21.49 -10.86
C TYR A 709 3.81 21.73 -10.24
N HIS A 710 3.38 22.99 -10.13
CA HIS A 710 2.11 23.38 -9.50
C HIS A 710 0.85 23.10 -10.34
N SER A 711 0.97 23.01 -11.68
CA SER A 711 -0.16 22.60 -12.51
C SER A 711 -0.29 21.07 -12.48
N GLU A 712 -1.52 20.56 -12.51
CA GLU A 712 -1.74 19.10 -12.47
C GLU A 712 -1.02 18.39 -13.64
N THR A 713 -1.06 18.98 -14.84
CA THR A 713 -0.29 18.52 -16.00
C THR A 713 1.22 18.40 -15.70
N ASN A 714 1.80 19.34 -14.96
CA ASN A 714 3.23 19.34 -14.67
C ASN A 714 3.59 18.31 -13.58
N ILE A 715 2.80 18.16 -12.50
CA ILE A 715 3.08 17.15 -11.47
C ILE A 715 2.90 15.72 -12.00
N VAL A 716 1.89 15.46 -12.84
CA VAL A 716 1.70 14.16 -13.51
C VAL A 716 2.89 13.84 -14.42
N ARG A 717 3.37 14.82 -15.20
CA ARG A 717 4.59 14.67 -16.01
C ARG A 717 5.83 14.44 -15.15
N TYR A 718 5.96 15.11 -14.01
CA TYR A 718 7.09 14.91 -13.08
C TYR A 718 7.07 13.49 -12.49
N MET A 719 5.94 13.06 -11.92
CA MET A 719 5.77 11.72 -11.37
C MET A 719 6.05 10.63 -12.41
N LYS A 720 5.49 10.74 -13.63
CA LYS A 720 5.76 9.79 -14.73
C LYS A 720 7.21 9.84 -15.21
N ARG A 721 7.86 11.00 -15.19
CA ARG A 721 9.30 11.13 -15.53
C ARG A 721 10.18 10.40 -14.52
N LEU A 722 9.82 10.39 -13.24
CA LEU A 722 10.55 9.64 -12.21
C LEU A 722 10.24 8.14 -12.28
N GLU A 723 8.96 7.77 -12.42
CA GLU A 723 8.51 6.40 -12.60
C GLU A 723 9.28 5.68 -13.72
N ASN A 724 9.40 6.31 -14.88
CA ASN A 724 10.12 5.74 -16.03
C ASN A 724 11.64 5.64 -15.86
N LYS A 725 12.23 6.12 -14.75
CA LYS A 725 13.64 5.88 -14.38
C LYS A 725 13.83 4.62 -13.53
N ASP A 726 12.75 4.06 -13.03
CA ASP A 726 12.75 3.02 -12.01
C ASP A 726 12.26 1.69 -12.57
N ILE A 727 13.11 0.65 -12.52
CA ILE A 727 12.66 -0.71 -12.83
C ILE A 727 11.83 -1.24 -11.65
N SER A 728 10.73 -1.91 -11.99
CA SER A 728 9.66 -2.35 -11.10
C SER A 728 8.91 -3.53 -11.73
N LEU A 729 8.01 -4.19 -11.00
CA LEU A 729 7.37 -5.45 -11.45
C LEU A 729 6.43 -5.29 -12.66
N VAL A 730 6.19 -4.05 -13.14
CA VAL A 730 5.51 -3.82 -14.43
C VAL A 730 6.40 -4.07 -15.64
N HIS A 731 7.70 -4.33 -15.44
CA HIS A 731 8.70 -4.49 -16.49
C HIS A 731 9.23 -5.94 -16.61
N SER A 732 9.70 -6.50 -15.50
CA SER A 732 10.35 -7.81 -15.41
C SER A 732 10.47 -8.27 -13.96
N MET A 733 10.78 -9.55 -13.77
CA MET A 733 11.08 -10.15 -12.47
C MET A 733 12.21 -9.40 -11.76
N ILE A 734 12.03 -9.18 -10.46
CA ILE A 734 13.04 -8.63 -9.55
C ILE A 734 13.42 -9.74 -8.56
N PRO A 735 14.39 -10.63 -8.86
CA PRO A 735 14.59 -11.86 -8.10
C PRO A 735 15.46 -11.65 -6.85
N LEU A 736 15.08 -10.68 -6.02
CA LEU A 736 15.78 -10.31 -4.78
C LEU A 736 15.56 -11.37 -3.70
N GLY A 737 16.59 -12.19 -3.43
CA GLY A 737 16.64 -13.09 -2.27
C GLY A 737 16.26 -12.41 -0.95
N SER A 738 15.48 -13.12 -0.14
CA SER A 738 14.83 -12.70 1.10
C SER A 738 13.97 -11.43 0.98
N CYS A 739 13.41 -11.16 -0.20
CA CYS A 739 12.48 -10.02 -0.41
C CYS A 739 11.10 -10.45 -0.89
N THR A 740 10.93 -11.66 -1.43
CA THR A 740 9.66 -12.18 -1.98
C THR A 740 8.93 -11.15 -2.84
N MET A 741 9.52 -10.80 -3.98
CA MET A 741 8.97 -9.84 -4.95
C MET A 741 7.81 -10.46 -5.77
N LYS A 742 6.77 -10.92 -5.08
CA LYS A 742 5.56 -11.55 -5.66
C LYS A 742 4.56 -10.51 -6.16
N LEU A 743 3.50 -10.97 -6.81
CA LEU A 743 2.37 -10.12 -7.22
C LEU A 743 1.80 -9.29 -6.05
N ASN A 744 1.58 -8.00 -6.30
CA ASN A 744 0.69 -7.13 -5.53
C ASN A 744 -0.55 -6.86 -6.41
N SER A 745 -1.64 -7.59 -6.23
CA SER A 745 -2.76 -7.54 -7.18
C SER A 745 -3.64 -6.30 -6.99
N SER A 746 -4.26 -5.83 -8.07
CA SER A 746 -5.16 -4.67 -8.04
C SER A 746 -6.35 -4.89 -7.08
N SER A 747 -6.86 -6.12 -6.97
CA SER A 747 -7.98 -6.49 -6.09
C SER A 747 -7.59 -6.44 -4.60
N GLU A 748 -6.36 -6.78 -4.25
CA GLU A 748 -5.84 -6.64 -2.88
C GLU A 748 -5.52 -5.19 -2.52
N LEU A 749 -5.06 -4.39 -3.51
CA LEU A 749 -4.63 -3.00 -3.32
C LEU A 749 -5.80 -2.00 -3.26
N THR A 750 -6.86 -2.20 -4.07
CA THR A 750 -8.02 -1.30 -4.17
C THR A 750 -8.63 -0.83 -2.83
N PRO A 751 -8.72 -1.64 -1.77
CA PRO A 751 -9.33 -1.22 -0.50
C PRO A 751 -8.52 -0.19 0.29
N ILE A 752 -7.21 -0.03 0.07
CA ILE A 752 -6.37 0.83 0.93
C ILE A 752 -6.68 2.33 0.76
N THR A 753 -7.30 2.71 -0.36
CA THR A 753 -7.77 4.07 -0.65
C THR A 753 -9.27 4.26 -0.39
N TRP A 754 -9.99 3.23 0.08
CA TRP A 754 -11.37 3.40 0.51
C TRP A 754 -11.43 4.25 1.77
N LYS A 755 -12.27 5.30 1.75
CA LYS A 755 -12.46 6.23 2.88
C LYS A 755 -12.82 5.53 4.20
N GLU A 756 -13.52 4.40 4.14
CA GLU A 756 -13.89 3.54 5.28
C GLU A 756 -12.67 2.93 6.00
N PHE A 757 -11.52 2.82 5.32
CA PHE A 757 -10.25 2.42 5.92
C PHE A 757 -9.28 3.62 6.04
N ALA A 758 -9.14 4.41 4.99
CA ALA A 758 -8.15 5.48 4.86
C ALA A 758 -8.43 6.71 5.75
N ASN A 759 -9.70 7.02 6.04
CA ASN A 759 -10.10 8.30 6.67
C ASN A 759 -10.61 8.13 8.11
N ILE A 760 -10.19 7.06 8.81
CA ILE A 760 -10.47 6.87 10.24
C ILE A 760 -9.24 7.29 11.05
N HIS A 761 -9.44 8.12 12.07
CA HIS A 761 -8.38 8.54 13.00
C HIS A 761 -8.02 7.37 13.97
N PRO A 762 -6.74 7.07 14.26
CA PRO A 762 -6.34 5.88 15.03
C PRO A 762 -6.96 5.76 16.43
N PHE A 763 -7.30 6.91 17.04
CA PHE A 763 -7.84 6.98 18.41
C PHE A 763 -9.34 7.30 18.47
N VAL A 764 -10.12 7.02 17.41
CA VAL A 764 -11.59 7.10 17.52
C VAL A 764 -12.12 6.08 18.55
N PRO A 765 -13.28 6.36 19.18
CA PRO A 765 -14.06 5.36 19.90
C PRO A 765 -14.23 4.05 19.10
N LEU A 766 -14.07 2.90 19.75
CA LEU A 766 -13.98 1.60 19.07
C LEU A 766 -15.29 1.17 18.38
N ASP A 767 -16.44 1.72 18.76
CA ASP A 767 -17.73 1.53 18.08
C ASP A 767 -17.76 2.17 16.68
N GLN A 768 -16.90 3.16 16.41
CA GLN A 768 -16.68 3.73 15.09
C GLN A 768 -15.72 2.90 14.21
N ALA A 769 -15.02 1.92 14.77
CA ALA A 769 -14.00 1.11 14.09
C ALA A 769 -14.34 -0.39 14.02
N GLN A 770 -15.62 -0.77 14.08
CA GLN A 770 -16.03 -2.18 14.16
C GLN A 770 -15.69 -3.02 12.91
N GLY A 771 -15.57 -2.39 11.74
CA GLY A 771 -15.06 -3.03 10.53
C GLY A 771 -13.59 -3.40 10.66
N TYR A 772 -12.76 -2.47 11.13
CA TYR A 772 -11.36 -2.74 11.50
C TYR A 772 -11.24 -3.84 12.55
N GLN A 773 -12.07 -3.80 13.60
CA GLN A 773 -12.07 -4.85 14.63
C GLN A 773 -12.44 -6.24 14.09
N GLN A 774 -13.30 -6.34 13.08
CA GLN A 774 -13.56 -7.60 12.38
C GLN A 774 -12.38 -8.02 11.50
N LEU A 775 -11.83 -7.11 10.70
CA LEU A 775 -10.65 -7.35 9.86
C LEU A 775 -9.48 -7.93 10.68
N PHE A 776 -9.17 -7.32 11.83
CA PHE A 776 -8.10 -7.77 12.71
C PHE A 776 -8.35 -9.18 13.25
N ARG A 777 -9.57 -9.50 13.70
CA ARG A 777 -9.92 -10.84 14.22
C ARG A 777 -9.83 -11.92 13.14
N GLU A 778 -10.27 -11.63 11.92
CA GLU A 778 -10.20 -12.59 10.81
C GLU A 778 -8.76 -12.83 10.36
N LEU A 779 -8.00 -11.75 10.14
CA LEU A 779 -6.59 -11.85 9.76
C LEU A 779 -5.76 -12.51 10.87
N GLU A 780 -6.05 -12.23 12.15
CA GLU A 780 -5.41 -12.92 13.28
C GLU A 780 -5.68 -14.42 13.28
N LYS A 781 -6.96 -14.82 13.17
CA LYS A 781 -7.36 -16.24 13.13
C LYS A 781 -6.63 -16.97 12.01
N ASP A 782 -6.61 -16.39 10.81
CA ASP A 782 -5.98 -17.01 9.66
C ASP A 782 -4.46 -17.11 9.84
N LEU A 783 -3.78 -16.02 10.24
CA LEU A 783 -2.34 -16.03 10.49
C LEU A 783 -1.95 -16.98 11.63
N CYS A 784 -2.78 -17.15 12.67
CA CYS A 784 -2.59 -18.19 13.69
C CYS A 784 -2.61 -19.61 13.08
N GLU A 785 -3.57 -19.93 12.19
CA GLU A 785 -3.59 -21.24 11.53
C GLU A 785 -2.45 -21.41 10.51
N LEU A 786 -1.97 -20.35 9.87
CA LEU A 786 -0.79 -20.43 8.98
C LEU A 786 0.52 -20.68 9.74
N THR A 787 0.60 -20.29 11.02
CA THR A 787 1.86 -20.29 11.80
C THR A 787 1.89 -21.27 12.97
N GLY A 788 0.74 -21.73 13.46
CA GLY A 788 0.63 -22.56 14.67
C GLY A 788 0.79 -21.79 15.98
N TYR A 789 0.60 -20.47 15.96
CA TYR A 789 0.58 -19.63 17.16
C TYR A 789 -0.84 -19.43 17.73
N ASP A 790 -0.92 -18.92 18.95
CA ASP A 790 -2.16 -18.79 19.72
C ASP A 790 -2.77 -17.36 19.69
N ARG A 791 -1.97 -16.35 19.32
CA ARG A 791 -2.37 -14.93 19.24
C ARG A 791 -1.47 -14.18 18.25
N ILE A 792 -2.00 -13.14 17.61
CA ILE A 792 -1.25 -12.19 16.78
C ILE A 792 -1.29 -10.78 17.41
N SER A 793 -0.18 -10.06 17.41
CA SER A 793 -0.15 -8.60 17.61
C SER A 793 0.25 -7.90 16.32
N PHE A 794 -0.62 -7.02 15.83
CA PHE A 794 -0.38 -6.19 14.62
C PHE A 794 0.36 -4.88 14.91
N GLN A 795 0.63 -4.53 16.17
CA GLN A 795 1.28 -3.26 16.51
C GLN A 795 2.62 -3.02 15.77
N PRO A 796 3.52 -4.01 15.57
CA PRO A 796 4.81 -3.76 14.93
C PRO A 796 4.69 -3.46 13.42
N ASN A 797 5.06 -2.23 13.04
CA ASN A 797 5.00 -1.69 11.67
C ASN A 797 6.24 -1.95 10.79
N SER A 798 7.04 -2.97 11.09
CA SER A 798 8.07 -3.53 10.20
C SER A 798 8.56 -4.88 10.75
N GLY A 799 9.23 -5.69 9.92
CA GLY A 799 9.79 -6.97 10.37
C GLY A 799 10.78 -6.81 11.53
N ALA A 800 11.68 -5.82 11.44
CA ALA A 800 12.61 -5.47 12.51
C ALA A 800 11.92 -5.01 13.80
N GLN A 801 10.79 -4.29 13.70
CA GLN A 801 9.96 -4.00 14.88
C GLN A 801 9.30 -5.25 15.45
N GLY A 802 8.91 -6.22 14.61
CA GLY A 802 8.41 -7.53 15.06
C GLY A 802 9.49 -8.37 15.77
N GLU A 803 10.74 -8.32 15.32
CA GLU A 803 11.88 -8.88 16.06
C GLU A 803 12.04 -8.22 17.42
N TYR A 804 12.13 -6.89 17.47
CA TYR A 804 12.26 -6.15 18.72
C TYR A 804 11.09 -6.45 19.68
N ALA A 805 9.85 -6.45 19.19
CA ALA A 805 8.66 -6.75 19.98
C ALA A 805 8.64 -8.20 20.50
N GLY A 806 9.02 -9.18 19.68
CA GLY A 806 9.09 -10.58 20.10
C GLY A 806 10.18 -10.84 21.15
N LEU A 807 11.38 -10.26 20.96
CA LEU A 807 12.46 -10.34 21.95
C LEU A 807 12.11 -9.61 23.25
N ALA A 808 11.46 -8.44 23.17
CA ALA A 808 10.96 -7.73 24.36
C ALA A 808 9.84 -8.52 25.08
N SER A 809 8.99 -9.24 24.34
CA SER A 809 7.98 -10.14 24.91
C SER A 809 8.64 -11.32 25.66
N ILE A 810 9.68 -11.92 25.08
CA ILE A 810 10.50 -12.95 25.73
C ILE A 810 11.13 -12.40 27.02
N ARG A 811 11.72 -11.19 26.98
CA ARG A 811 12.28 -10.58 28.19
C ARG A 811 11.24 -10.32 29.27
N ALA A 812 10.10 -9.75 28.92
CA ALA A 812 9.01 -9.50 29.87
C ALA A 812 8.47 -10.80 30.51
N TYR A 813 8.37 -11.89 29.73
CA TYR A 813 8.04 -13.22 30.23
C TYR A 813 9.09 -13.78 31.22
N LEU A 814 10.38 -13.69 30.87
CA LEU A 814 11.47 -14.15 31.75
C LEU A 814 11.55 -13.29 33.02
N ASP A 815 11.37 -11.98 32.92
CA ASP A 815 11.35 -11.04 34.04
C ASP A 815 10.20 -11.39 35.01
N ALA A 816 8.99 -11.64 34.49
CA ALA A 816 7.82 -12.03 35.28
C ALA A 816 7.95 -13.42 35.95
N LYS A 817 8.79 -14.30 35.38
CA LYS A 817 9.16 -15.60 35.98
C LYS A 817 10.27 -15.48 37.04
N GLY A 818 10.85 -14.30 37.23
CA GLY A 818 11.99 -14.06 38.12
C GLY A 818 13.36 -14.42 37.53
N GLU A 819 13.42 -14.70 36.23
CA GLU A 819 14.63 -15.12 35.50
C GLU A 819 15.33 -13.94 34.79
N THR A 820 15.23 -12.74 35.37
CA THR A 820 15.73 -11.44 34.85
C THR A 820 17.21 -11.40 34.45
N HIS A 821 18.02 -12.33 34.96
CA HIS A 821 19.44 -12.47 34.63
C HIS A 821 19.67 -13.04 33.21
N ARG A 822 18.68 -13.76 32.66
CA ARG A 822 18.72 -14.34 31.32
C ARG A 822 18.66 -13.24 30.28
N THR A 823 19.78 -13.04 29.60
CA THR A 823 20.01 -11.96 28.65
C THR A 823 20.78 -12.39 27.41
N VAL A 824 21.29 -13.62 27.34
CA VAL A 824 22.08 -14.10 26.20
C VAL A 824 21.16 -14.50 25.05
N CYS A 825 21.39 -13.94 23.88
CA CYS A 825 20.71 -14.29 22.64
C CYS A 825 21.70 -14.98 21.69
N LEU A 826 21.43 -16.24 21.35
CA LEU A 826 22.20 -17.00 20.37
C LEU A 826 21.73 -16.62 18.96
N ILE A 827 22.66 -16.22 18.08
CA ILE A 827 22.32 -15.79 16.71
C ILE A 827 23.28 -16.44 15.71
N PRO A 828 22.82 -17.31 14.79
CA PRO A 828 23.63 -17.84 13.69
C PRO A 828 24.21 -16.72 12.81
N LYS A 829 25.45 -16.87 12.35
CA LYS A 829 26.09 -15.87 11.48
C LYS A 829 25.35 -15.64 10.15
N SER A 830 24.59 -16.62 9.68
CA SER A 830 23.74 -16.54 8.49
C SER A 830 22.53 -15.62 8.66
N ALA A 831 22.03 -15.41 9.89
CA ALA A 831 20.83 -14.61 10.16
C ALA A 831 20.94 -13.20 9.56
N HIS A 832 19.81 -12.60 9.21
CA HIS A 832 19.76 -11.24 8.65
C HIS A 832 20.35 -10.21 9.62
N GLY A 833 20.70 -9.02 9.10
CA GLY A 833 21.39 -8.01 9.90
C GLY A 833 20.49 -7.35 10.95
N THR A 834 19.17 -7.44 10.75
CA THR A 834 18.15 -6.97 11.70
C THR A 834 18.19 -7.78 13.00
N ASN A 835 18.27 -9.12 12.95
CA ASN A 835 18.20 -9.98 14.14
C ASN A 835 19.20 -9.56 15.25
N PRO A 836 20.51 -9.38 14.99
CA PRO A 836 21.45 -8.88 15.98
C PRO A 836 21.24 -7.40 16.34
N ALA A 837 20.77 -6.55 15.42
CA ALA A 837 20.44 -5.15 15.75
C ALA A 837 19.23 -5.06 16.70
N SER A 838 18.19 -5.86 16.46
CA SER A 838 16.98 -6.00 17.29
C SER A 838 17.29 -6.60 18.65
N ALA A 839 18.18 -7.60 18.72
CA ALA A 839 18.66 -8.15 19.99
C ALA A 839 19.47 -7.13 20.80
N HIS A 840 20.34 -6.35 20.17
CA HIS A 840 21.05 -5.25 20.84
C HIS A 840 20.07 -4.19 21.36
N MET A 841 19.08 -3.81 20.54
CA MET A 841 18.03 -2.86 20.88
C MET A 841 17.12 -3.33 22.03
N ALA A 842 16.85 -4.63 22.12
CA ALA A 842 16.17 -5.28 23.24
C ALA A 842 17.07 -5.51 24.48
N GLY A 843 18.32 -5.01 24.47
CA GLY A 843 19.26 -5.11 25.59
C GLY A 843 19.83 -6.52 25.83
N MET A 844 19.76 -7.41 24.84
CA MET A 844 20.32 -8.76 24.94
C MET A 844 21.83 -8.77 24.64
N ARG A 845 22.54 -9.69 25.28
CA ARG A 845 23.95 -10.01 25.01
C ARG A 845 24.03 -11.01 23.87
N ILE A 846 24.51 -10.57 22.71
CA ILE A 846 24.55 -11.40 21.51
C ILE A 846 25.75 -12.35 21.56
N GLN A 847 25.49 -13.65 21.37
CA GLN A 847 26.49 -14.68 21.18
C GLN A 847 26.33 -15.26 19.77
N PRO A 848 27.26 -15.00 18.84
CA PRO A 848 27.25 -15.62 17.53
C PRO A 848 27.31 -17.15 17.63
N VAL A 849 26.60 -17.82 16.74
CA VAL A 849 26.72 -19.27 16.48
C VAL A 849 27.30 -19.45 15.08
N GLU A 850 28.30 -20.33 14.94
CA GLU A 850 28.91 -20.64 13.65
C GLU A 850 27.94 -21.35 12.71
N VAL A 851 28.25 -21.24 11.42
CA VAL A 851 27.53 -21.91 10.32
C VAL A 851 28.52 -22.88 9.68
N ASP A 852 28.09 -24.10 9.42
CA ASP A 852 28.95 -25.15 8.87
C ASP A 852 29.27 -24.91 7.39
N LYS A 853 30.13 -25.77 6.82
CA LYS A 853 30.52 -25.71 5.41
C LYS A 853 29.38 -26.04 4.41
N TYR A 854 28.24 -26.51 4.90
CA TYR A 854 27.04 -26.84 4.12
C TYR A 854 25.96 -25.75 4.21
N GLY A 855 26.14 -24.74 5.07
CA GLY A 855 25.23 -23.61 5.23
C GLY A 855 24.25 -23.74 6.41
N ASN A 856 24.37 -24.80 7.22
CA ASN A 856 23.51 -25.10 8.36
C ASN A 856 24.09 -24.52 9.66
N ILE A 857 23.29 -24.41 10.72
CA ILE A 857 23.80 -24.11 12.06
C ILE A 857 24.80 -25.20 12.48
N ASP A 858 26.00 -24.79 12.91
CA ASP A 858 26.98 -25.75 13.44
C ASP A 858 26.47 -26.32 14.77
N ALA A 859 25.96 -27.56 14.72
CA ALA A 859 25.36 -28.23 15.87
C ALA A 859 26.36 -28.48 17.02
N ALA A 860 27.66 -28.59 16.75
CA ALA A 860 28.68 -28.76 17.79
C ALA A 860 28.97 -27.41 18.47
N HIS A 861 29.12 -26.34 17.69
CA HIS A 861 29.30 -24.99 18.22
C HIS A 861 28.05 -24.49 18.94
N LEU A 862 26.84 -24.79 18.44
CA LEU A 862 25.58 -24.50 19.11
C LEU A 862 25.53 -25.15 20.49
N LYS A 863 25.78 -26.47 20.59
CA LYS A 863 25.80 -27.20 21.88
C LYS A 863 26.83 -26.60 22.85
N ALA A 864 28.02 -26.24 22.37
CA ALA A 864 29.04 -25.59 23.17
C ALA A 864 28.62 -24.19 23.67
N MET A 865 27.94 -23.39 22.84
CA MET A 865 27.44 -22.07 23.26
C MET A 865 26.23 -22.16 24.19
N VAL A 866 25.35 -23.15 24.01
CA VAL A 866 24.25 -23.44 24.92
C VAL A 866 24.80 -23.86 26.29
N ASP A 867 25.73 -24.82 26.37
CA ASP A 867 26.30 -25.25 27.66
C ASP A 867 27.04 -24.10 28.38
N LYS A 868 27.82 -23.31 27.64
CA LYS A 868 28.53 -22.12 28.16
C LYS A 868 27.60 -21.06 28.75
N HIS A 869 26.41 -20.88 28.18
CA HIS A 869 25.50 -19.79 28.54
C HIS A 869 24.19 -20.23 29.20
N LYS A 870 23.99 -21.53 29.48
CA LYS A 870 22.72 -22.12 29.96
C LYS A 870 22.04 -21.41 31.14
N GLU A 871 22.82 -20.86 32.07
CA GLU A 871 22.29 -20.10 33.22
C GLU A 871 21.79 -18.71 32.81
N ASN A 872 22.33 -18.14 31.74
CA ASN A 872 22.06 -16.78 31.27
C ASN A 872 21.32 -16.74 29.91
N LEU A 873 20.97 -17.90 29.35
CA LEU A 873 20.34 -18.05 28.04
C LEU A 873 18.91 -17.52 28.07
N ALA A 874 18.63 -16.50 27.26
CA ALA A 874 17.29 -15.93 27.07
C ALA A 874 16.62 -16.48 25.82
N ALA A 875 17.34 -16.49 24.69
CA ALA A 875 16.77 -16.88 23.41
C ALA A 875 17.78 -17.44 22.40
N ILE A 876 17.26 -18.12 21.37
CA ILE A 876 17.89 -18.21 20.05
C ILE A 876 17.07 -17.40 19.04
N MET A 877 17.72 -16.79 18.04
CA MET A 877 17.07 -16.32 16.83
C MET A 877 17.45 -17.22 15.65
N ILE A 878 16.50 -17.95 15.10
CA ILE A 878 16.66 -18.78 13.90
C ILE A 878 15.86 -18.19 12.73
N THR A 879 16.27 -18.46 11.49
CA THR A 879 15.45 -18.19 10.29
C THR A 879 15.14 -19.52 9.64
N TYR A 880 13.89 -19.77 9.25
CA TYR A 880 13.50 -21.05 8.66
C TYR A 880 12.61 -20.86 7.41
N PRO A 881 12.92 -21.51 6.27
CA PRO A 881 14.24 -22.06 5.93
C PRO A 881 15.33 -21.00 6.12
N SER A 882 16.58 -21.44 6.27
CA SER A 882 17.72 -20.55 6.52
C SER A 882 17.84 -19.47 5.43
N THR A 883 18.46 -18.35 5.75
CA THR A 883 18.82 -17.27 4.79
C THR A 883 19.76 -17.73 3.67
N ASN A 884 20.24 -18.97 3.72
CA ASN A 884 21.00 -19.64 2.67
C ASN A 884 20.11 -20.33 1.62
N GLY A 885 18.78 -20.33 1.80
CA GLY A 885 17.82 -20.99 0.93
C GLY A 885 17.68 -22.49 1.17
N VAL A 886 17.98 -22.98 2.38
CA VAL A 886 18.00 -24.42 2.72
C VAL A 886 17.21 -24.72 3.99
N PHE A 887 16.41 -25.79 3.95
CA PHE A 887 15.75 -26.37 5.12
C PHE A 887 16.76 -27.17 5.96
N GLU A 888 16.89 -26.84 7.24
CA GLU A 888 17.69 -27.68 8.16
C GLU A 888 16.88 -28.89 8.63
N GLU A 889 17.48 -30.07 8.55
CA GLU A 889 16.86 -31.38 8.83
C GLU A 889 16.29 -31.49 10.25
N ASN A 890 17.06 -31.02 11.25
CA ASN A 890 16.80 -31.26 12.67
C ASN A 890 16.46 -29.96 13.43
N ILE A 891 15.64 -29.09 12.84
CA ILE A 891 15.27 -27.81 13.48
C ILE A 891 14.48 -27.98 14.80
N GLY A 892 13.74 -29.09 14.94
CA GLY A 892 13.08 -29.46 16.19
C GLY A 892 14.07 -29.66 17.33
N ASP A 893 15.16 -30.43 17.09
CA ASP A 893 16.23 -30.65 18.07
C ASP A 893 16.91 -29.33 18.52
N VAL A 894 16.98 -28.33 17.62
CA VAL A 894 17.50 -26.99 17.96
C VAL A 894 16.54 -26.28 18.92
N CYS A 895 15.23 -26.37 18.70
CA CYS A 895 14.22 -25.79 19.59
C CYS A 895 14.26 -26.46 20.97
N ASP A 896 14.19 -27.80 20.99
CA ASP A 896 14.22 -28.62 22.21
C ASP A 896 15.50 -28.36 23.03
N LEU A 897 16.66 -28.22 22.39
CA LEU A 897 17.92 -27.91 23.07
C LEU A 897 17.90 -26.55 23.79
N ILE A 898 17.22 -25.55 23.23
CA ILE A 898 17.11 -24.20 23.82
C ILE A 898 16.09 -24.19 24.95
N HIS A 899 14.93 -24.84 24.76
CA HIS A 899 13.90 -25.01 25.78
C HIS A 899 14.42 -25.78 27.01
N LEU A 900 15.19 -26.85 26.80
CA LEU A 900 15.82 -27.65 27.87
C LEU A 900 16.73 -26.81 28.79
N HIS A 901 17.32 -25.73 28.27
CA HIS A 901 18.20 -24.83 29.01
C HIS A 901 17.52 -23.51 29.43
N GLY A 902 16.18 -23.46 29.37
CA GLY A 902 15.36 -22.34 29.86
C GLY A 902 15.30 -21.13 28.92
N GLY A 903 15.81 -21.25 27.69
CA GLY A 903 15.67 -20.21 26.67
C GLY A 903 14.31 -20.25 25.96
N GLN A 904 14.10 -19.29 25.07
CA GLN A 904 12.96 -19.21 24.16
C GLN A 904 13.42 -19.21 22.69
N VAL A 905 12.56 -19.65 21.79
CA VAL A 905 12.86 -19.76 20.37
C VAL A 905 12.14 -18.65 19.61
N TYR A 906 12.91 -17.66 19.18
CA TYR A 906 12.47 -16.69 18.20
C TYR A 906 12.77 -17.22 16.79
N LEU A 907 11.74 -17.32 15.95
CA LEU A 907 11.90 -17.67 14.54
C LEU A 907 11.55 -16.49 13.65
N ASP A 908 12.52 -16.04 12.86
CA ASP A 908 12.38 -15.04 11.81
C ASP A 908 11.54 -15.61 10.66
N GLY A 909 10.32 -15.08 10.51
CA GLY A 909 9.35 -15.51 9.52
C GLY A 909 9.44 -14.78 8.19
N ALA A 910 10.52 -14.05 7.89
CA ALA A 910 10.74 -13.45 6.57
C ALA A 910 10.67 -14.46 5.43
N ASN A 911 11.11 -15.69 5.68
CA ASN A 911 11.16 -16.79 4.71
C ASN A 911 9.91 -17.70 4.73
N MET A 912 8.79 -17.24 5.33
CA MET A 912 7.54 -18.01 5.40
C MET A 912 6.93 -18.37 4.04
N ASN A 913 7.36 -17.74 2.93
CA ASN A 913 6.90 -18.12 1.58
C ASN A 913 7.24 -19.58 1.21
N ALA A 914 8.24 -20.19 1.86
CA ALA A 914 8.55 -21.62 1.73
C ALA A 914 7.80 -22.54 2.71
N GLN A 915 7.04 -21.98 3.67
CA GLN A 915 6.38 -22.76 4.73
C GLN A 915 4.87 -22.86 4.62
N VAL A 916 4.18 -21.80 4.14
CA VAL A 916 2.72 -21.69 4.21
C VAL A 916 2.03 -22.92 3.57
N GLY A 917 1.21 -23.60 4.35
CA GLY A 917 0.48 -24.80 3.89
C GLY A 917 1.31 -26.09 3.82
N LEU A 918 2.60 -26.06 4.15
CA LEU A 918 3.49 -27.24 4.18
C LEU A 918 4.03 -27.55 5.59
N CYS A 919 4.47 -26.55 6.34
CA CYS A 919 4.92 -26.66 7.73
C CYS A 919 4.57 -25.38 8.51
N ARG A 920 4.75 -25.38 9.84
CA ARG A 920 4.36 -24.25 10.70
C ARG A 920 5.34 -24.04 11.86
N PRO A 921 5.89 -22.83 12.09
CA PRO A 921 6.83 -22.53 13.18
C PRO A 921 6.40 -23.04 14.56
N GLY A 922 5.13 -22.84 14.92
CA GLY A 922 4.59 -23.26 16.21
C GLY A 922 4.38 -24.78 16.34
N ASP A 923 4.43 -25.56 15.26
CA ASP A 923 4.28 -27.02 15.32
C ASP A 923 5.62 -27.74 15.55
N PHE A 924 6.77 -27.06 15.33
CA PHE A 924 8.12 -27.62 15.51
C PHE A 924 8.99 -26.92 16.58
N GLY A 925 8.38 -26.13 17.46
CA GLY A 925 9.03 -25.64 18.69
C GLY A 925 9.35 -24.15 18.75
N SER A 926 8.92 -23.32 17.78
CA SER A 926 9.05 -21.87 17.91
C SER A 926 8.03 -21.28 18.91
N ASP A 927 8.48 -20.33 19.74
CA ASP A 927 7.63 -19.61 20.70
C ASP A 927 7.04 -18.33 20.12
N VAL A 928 7.77 -17.66 19.23
CA VAL A 928 7.38 -16.39 18.60
C VAL A 928 8.03 -16.20 17.23
N SER A 929 7.26 -15.66 16.28
CA SER A 929 7.77 -15.15 15.00
C SER A 929 7.17 -13.81 14.65
N HIS A 930 7.93 -12.96 13.96
CA HIS A 930 7.34 -11.93 13.11
C HIS A 930 7.02 -12.51 11.71
N LEU A 931 6.09 -11.87 11.00
CA LEU A 931 5.81 -12.14 9.58
C LEU A 931 6.02 -10.87 8.76
N ASN A 932 6.73 -10.94 7.64
CA ASN A 932 6.76 -9.82 6.69
C ASN A 932 5.52 -9.88 5.79
N LEU A 933 4.47 -9.12 6.12
CA LEU A 933 3.30 -9.01 5.24
C LEU A 933 3.65 -8.41 3.87
N HIS A 934 4.69 -7.58 3.83
CA HIS A 934 5.29 -6.96 2.63
C HIS A 934 6.32 -7.85 1.90
N LYS A 935 6.26 -9.16 2.16
CA LYS A 935 7.00 -10.19 1.42
C LYS A 935 6.04 -11.34 1.12
N THR A 936 5.65 -12.10 2.14
CA THR A 936 4.86 -13.32 1.99
C THR A 936 3.38 -13.06 1.68
N PHE A 937 2.83 -11.91 2.09
CA PHE A 937 1.38 -11.63 2.07
C PHE A 937 1.01 -10.34 1.31
N CYS A 938 1.69 -10.11 0.18
CA CYS A 938 1.33 -9.19 -0.91
C CYS A 938 1.28 -7.68 -0.61
N ILE A 939 1.60 -7.19 0.59
CA ILE A 939 1.76 -5.73 0.81
C ILE A 939 2.89 -5.21 -0.11
N PRO A 940 2.66 -4.11 -0.87
CA PRO A 940 3.62 -3.62 -1.86
C PRO A 940 4.90 -3.10 -1.21
N HIS A 941 6.03 -3.37 -1.87
CA HIS A 941 7.38 -3.05 -1.42
C HIS A 941 7.68 -1.54 -1.35
N GLY A 942 6.94 -0.71 -2.10
CA GLY A 942 6.86 0.75 -1.95
C GLY A 942 8.18 1.52 -2.14
N GLY A 943 9.13 0.95 -2.89
CA GLY A 943 10.48 1.51 -3.03
C GLY A 943 11.35 1.38 -1.77
N GLY A 944 10.92 0.61 -0.77
CA GLY A 944 11.58 0.44 0.54
C GLY A 944 10.67 0.63 1.75
N GLY A 945 9.34 0.60 1.57
CA GLY A 945 8.33 0.83 2.59
C GLY A 945 7.03 1.38 1.97
N PRO A 946 5.83 0.97 2.43
CA PRO A 946 5.56 0.53 3.80
C PRO A 946 5.82 -0.94 4.09
N GLY A 947 5.71 -1.31 5.36
CA GLY A 947 5.67 -2.70 5.78
C GLY A 947 4.81 -2.90 7.02
N MET A 948 4.40 -4.14 7.25
CA MET A 948 3.88 -4.61 8.54
C MET A 948 4.65 -5.85 8.97
N GLY A 949 4.88 -5.98 10.28
CA GLY A 949 5.66 -7.05 10.90
C GLY A 949 4.94 -7.70 12.09
N PRO A 950 3.67 -8.12 11.96
CA PRO A 950 2.91 -8.69 13.07
C PRO A 950 3.63 -9.88 13.70
N ILE A 951 3.54 -10.00 15.02
CA ILE A 951 4.11 -11.13 15.77
C ILE A 951 3.03 -12.15 16.13
N GLY A 952 3.27 -13.41 15.76
CA GLY A 952 2.55 -14.56 16.28
C GLY A 952 3.29 -15.14 17.47
N VAL A 953 2.57 -15.43 18.56
CA VAL A 953 3.15 -15.95 19.80
C VAL A 953 2.41 -17.16 20.34
N LYS A 954 3.14 -18.04 21.04
CA LYS A 954 2.57 -19.09 21.87
C LYS A 954 1.87 -18.53 23.12
N LYS A 955 0.90 -19.29 23.63
CA LYS A 955 -0.02 -18.89 24.70
C LYS A 955 0.64 -18.27 25.94
N HIS A 956 1.83 -18.74 26.35
CA HIS A 956 2.54 -18.23 27.53
C HIS A 956 3.13 -16.82 27.33
N LEU A 957 3.38 -16.39 26.10
CA LEU A 957 3.85 -15.04 25.78
C LEU A 957 2.70 -14.03 25.59
N VAL A 958 1.46 -14.49 25.42
CA VAL A 958 0.27 -13.63 25.17
C VAL A 958 0.07 -12.51 26.21
N PRO A 959 0.25 -12.74 27.54
CA PRO A 959 0.10 -11.67 28.54
C PRO A 959 1.12 -10.53 28.41
N PHE A 960 2.22 -10.76 27.68
CA PHE A 960 3.37 -9.87 27.57
C PHE A 960 3.43 -9.11 26.25
N LEU A 961 2.49 -9.34 25.34
CA LEU A 961 2.38 -8.63 24.06
C LEU A 961 2.31 -7.10 24.22
N PRO A 962 2.66 -6.32 23.17
CA PRO A 962 2.54 -4.87 23.22
C PRO A 962 1.11 -4.39 23.53
N ASN A 963 1.02 -3.36 24.37
CA ASN A 963 -0.20 -2.59 24.63
C ASN A 963 -0.05 -1.17 24.04
N HIS A 964 -1.07 -0.32 24.14
CA HIS A 964 -1.02 1.08 23.73
C HIS A 964 -1.67 1.97 24.81
N PRO A 965 -1.15 3.18 25.10
CA PRO A 965 -1.66 4.02 26.20
C PRO A 965 -3.06 4.61 25.94
N ILE A 966 -3.47 4.78 24.68
CA ILE A 966 -4.76 5.42 24.34
C ILE A 966 -5.85 4.38 24.06
N ILE A 967 -5.50 3.28 23.42
CA ILE A 967 -6.44 2.21 23.05
C ILE A 967 -5.92 0.90 23.67
N SER A 968 -6.58 0.41 24.71
CA SER A 968 -6.16 -0.80 25.40
C SER A 968 -6.26 -2.04 24.51
N LEU A 969 -5.15 -2.76 24.39
CA LEU A 969 -5.00 -4.03 23.67
C LEU A 969 -4.86 -5.23 24.61
N LYS A 970 -5.04 -5.01 25.92
CA LYS A 970 -4.87 -6.05 26.94
C LYS A 970 -5.82 -7.25 26.68
N PRO A 971 -5.31 -8.49 26.58
CA PRO A 971 -6.15 -9.67 26.43
C PRO A 971 -6.87 -10.08 27.73
N SER A 972 -6.41 -9.60 28.88
CA SER A 972 -7.01 -9.77 30.20
C SER A 972 -6.53 -8.66 31.14
N GLU A 973 -7.21 -8.44 32.26
CA GLU A 973 -6.84 -7.38 33.23
C GLU A 973 -5.42 -7.59 33.80
N ASP A 974 -5.09 -8.86 34.13
CA ASP A 974 -3.80 -9.33 34.65
C ASP A 974 -2.63 -9.26 33.64
N ALA A 975 -2.86 -8.85 32.39
CA ALA A 975 -1.84 -8.82 31.36
C ALA A 975 -0.70 -7.82 31.67
N GLN A 976 0.53 -8.34 31.77
CA GLN A 976 1.77 -7.63 32.04
C GLN A 976 2.49 -7.26 30.72
N ALA A 977 1.86 -6.42 29.91
CA ALA A 977 2.38 -6.00 28.60
C ALA A 977 3.83 -5.48 28.67
N LEU A 978 4.65 -5.81 27.66
CA LEU A 978 6.05 -5.37 27.59
C LEU A 978 6.24 -3.84 27.56
N GLY A 979 5.20 -3.11 27.14
CA GLY A 979 5.21 -1.68 26.80
C GLY A 979 4.47 -1.43 25.47
N THR A 980 4.89 -0.40 24.74
CA THR A 980 4.36 -0.02 23.42
C THR A 980 5.53 0.11 22.44
N VAL A 981 5.39 -0.43 21.22
CA VAL A 981 6.48 -0.48 20.23
C VAL A 981 6.30 0.49 19.06
N SER A 982 5.07 0.86 18.71
CA SER A 982 4.74 1.74 17.58
C SER A 982 3.69 2.78 17.98
N ALA A 983 3.63 3.90 17.25
CA ALA A 983 2.79 5.06 17.60
C ALA A 983 1.27 4.77 17.58
N ALA A 984 0.82 3.83 16.75
CA ALA A 984 -0.58 3.43 16.65
C ALA A 984 -0.80 1.99 17.17
N PRO A 985 -1.96 1.71 17.80
CA PRO A 985 -2.24 0.41 18.44
C PRO A 985 -2.09 -0.81 17.52
N TRP A 986 -2.50 -0.70 16.25
CA TRP A 986 -2.37 -1.75 15.23
C TRP A 986 -1.43 -1.36 14.09
N GLY A 987 -0.47 -0.44 14.35
CA GLY A 987 0.51 0.00 13.37
C GLY A 987 -0.14 0.67 12.15
N SER A 988 0.25 0.22 10.95
CA SER A 988 -0.28 0.71 9.67
C SER A 988 -1.54 -0.04 9.26
N SER A 989 -2.66 0.28 9.90
CA SER A 989 -3.91 -0.47 9.81
C SER A 989 -4.48 -0.55 8.37
N CYS A 990 -4.42 0.52 7.57
CA CYS A 990 -5.12 0.56 6.27
C CYS A 990 -4.48 -0.31 5.16
N ILE A 991 -3.30 -0.87 5.38
CA ILE A 991 -2.65 -1.83 4.45
C ILE A 991 -2.82 -3.31 4.84
N LEU A 992 -3.37 -3.59 6.03
CA LEU A 992 -3.77 -4.95 6.43
C LEU A 992 -4.88 -5.59 5.55
N PRO A 993 -5.82 -4.85 4.92
CA PRO A 993 -6.76 -5.41 3.95
C PRO A 993 -6.11 -6.16 2.79
N ILE A 994 -4.90 -5.79 2.37
CA ILE A 994 -4.16 -6.44 1.27
C ILE A 994 -3.91 -7.92 1.62
N SER A 995 -3.29 -8.17 2.78
CA SER A 995 -2.98 -9.53 3.23
C SER A 995 -4.22 -10.34 3.59
N TRP A 996 -5.29 -9.69 4.08
CA TRP A 996 -6.59 -10.34 4.28
C TRP A 996 -7.18 -10.79 2.94
N ALA A 997 -7.16 -9.92 1.92
CA ALA A 997 -7.70 -10.22 0.59
C ALA A 997 -6.93 -11.38 -0.08
N TYR A 998 -5.60 -11.34 -0.05
CA TYR A 998 -4.73 -12.44 -0.50
C TYR A 998 -5.14 -13.77 0.14
N ILE A 999 -5.20 -13.81 1.47
CA ILE A 999 -5.50 -15.03 2.23
C ILE A 999 -6.91 -15.55 1.92
N LYS A 1000 -7.93 -14.67 1.89
CA LYS A 1000 -9.32 -15.07 1.62
C LYS A 1000 -9.56 -15.50 0.18
N MET A 1001 -8.87 -14.91 -0.81
CA MET A 1001 -8.99 -15.33 -2.21
C MET A 1001 -8.26 -16.65 -2.50
N MET A 1002 -7.06 -16.83 -1.93
CA MET A 1002 -6.26 -18.04 -2.13
C MET A 1002 -6.80 -19.25 -1.36
N GLY A 1003 -7.26 -19.03 -0.12
CA GLY A 1003 -7.67 -20.07 0.80
C GLY A 1003 -6.58 -21.13 1.08
N GLY A 1004 -6.93 -22.17 1.82
CA GLY A 1004 -5.94 -23.19 2.24
C GLY A 1004 -5.26 -23.95 1.09
N LYS A 1005 -5.91 -24.06 -0.08
CA LYS A 1005 -5.35 -24.74 -1.27
C LYS A 1005 -4.43 -23.83 -2.08
N GLY A 1006 -4.88 -22.63 -2.43
CA GLY A 1006 -4.08 -21.68 -3.19
C GLY A 1006 -2.83 -21.25 -2.45
N LEU A 1007 -2.92 -21.05 -1.12
CA LEU A 1007 -1.76 -20.71 -0.28
C LEU A 1007 -0.71 -21.84 -0.26
N LYS A 1008 -1.14 -23.12 -0.14
CA LYS A 1008 -0.22 -24.26 -0.26
C LYS A 1008 0.44 -24.28 -1.64
N GLN A 1009 -0.35 -24.14 -2.71
CA GLN A 1009 0.15 -24.16 -4.09
C GLN A 1009 1.16 -23.02 -4.35
N ALA A 1010 0.91 -21.81 -3.83
CA ALA A 1010 1.85 -20.71 -3.95
C ALA A 1010 3.23 -21.07 -3.36
N THR A 1011 3.27 -21.58 -2.13
CA THR A 1011 4.51 -22.03 -1.50
C THR A 1011 5.18 -23.17 -2.29
N GLU A 1012 4.41 -24.13 -2.80
CA GLU A 1012 4.95 -25.22 -3.63
C GLU A 1012 5.58 -24.75 -4.94
N ILE A 1013 4.97 -23.77 -5.62
CA ILE A 1013 5.49 -23.24 -6.88
C ILE A 1013 6.66 -22.27 -6.65
N ALA A 1014 6.71 -21.54 -5.53
CA ALA A 1014 7.91 -20.79 -5.14
C ALA A 1014 9.13 -21.72 -4.99
N ILE A 1015 8.95 -22.89 -4.37
CA ILE A 1015 10.00 -23.92 -4.25
C ILE A 1015 10.34 -24.53 -5.62
N LEU A 1016 9.34 -24.84 -6.45
CA LEU A 1016 9.56 -25.37 -7.81
C LEU A 1016 10.37 -24.42 -8.68
N ASN A 1017 10.00 -23.13 -8.69
CA ASN A 1017 10.64 -22.08 -9.49
C ASN A 1017 12.11 -21.91 -9.09
N ALA A 1018 12.40 -21.83 -7.78
CA ALA A 1018 13.76 -21.71 -7.26
C ALA A 1018 14.63 -22.93 -7.62
N ASN A 1019 14.10 -24.15 -7.44
CA ASN A 1019 14.82 -25.37 -7.82
C ASN A 1019 15.03 -25.49 -9.34
N TYR A 1020 14.05 -25.11 -10.15
CA TYR A 1020 14.18 -25.08 -11.61
C TYR A 1020 15.31 -24.16 -12.07
N MET A 1021 15.35 -22.92 -11.57
CA MET A 1021 16.41 -21.97 -11.89
C MET A 1021 17.79 -22.45 -11.40
N ALA A 1022 17.88 -22.95 -10.15
CA ALA A 1022 19.10 -23.54 -9.62
C ALA A 1022 19.59 -24.70 -10.51
N LYS A 1023 18.68 -25.55 -10.98
CA LYS A 1023 18.97 -26.68 -11.88
C LYS A 1023 19.47 -26.23 -13.25
N ARG A 1024 18.90 -25.17 -13.83
CA ARG A 1024 19.39 -24.59 -15.09
C ARG A 1024 20.80 -24.00 -14.94
N LEU A 1025 21.08 -23.36 -13.80
CA LEU A 1025 22.32 -22.60 -13.59
C LEU A 1025 23.49 -23.42 -12.99
N GLU A 1026 23.24 -24.61 -12.41
CA GLU A 1026 24.26 -25.41 -11.67
C GLU A 1026 25.54 -25.76 -12.45
N LYS A 1027 25.47 -25.78 -13.79
CA LYS A 1027 26.60 -26.09 -14.70
C LYS A 1027 27.43 -24.86 -15.05
N HIS A 1028 26.87 -23.66 -14.86
CA HIS A 1028 27.44 -22.37 -15.23
C HIS A 1028 27.97 -21.63 -14.01
N TYR A 1029 27.24 -21.73 -12.90
CA TYR A 1029 27.54 -21.15 -11.60
C TYR A 1029 27.45 -22.22 -10.52
N ARG A 1030 28.34 -22.16 -9.52
CA ARG A 1030 28.21 -23.04 -8.35
C ARG A 1030 27.04 -22.54 -7.50
N VAL A 1031 25.98 -23.34 -7.42
CA VAL A 1031 25.02 -23.25 -6.31
C VAL A 1031 25.78 -23.58 -5.02
N LEU A 1032 25.81 -22.63 -4.08
CA LEU A 1032 26.79 -22.64 -2.98
C LEU A 1032 26.49 -23.73 -1.95
N PHE A 1033 25.24 -23.78 -1.50
CA PHE A 1033 24.67 -24.74 -0.57
C PHE A 1033 23.76 -25.72 -1.34
N ARG A 1034 23.74 -27.00 -0.97
CA ARG A 1034 23.28 -28.08 -1.85
C ARG A 1034 22.30 -29.04 -1.18
N GLY A 1035 21.43 -29.59 -2.01
CA GLY A 1035 20.21 -30.31 -1.69
C GLY A 1035 19.18 -29.95 -2.77
N TYR A 1036 17.90 -30.22 -2.55
CA TYR A 1036 16.87 -29.33 -3.10
C TYR A 1036 16.87 -28.05 -2.25
N VAL A 1037 16.74 -26.91 -2.92
CA VAL A 1037 16.67 -25.61 -2.24
C VAL A 1037 15.23 -25.31 -1.82
N ALA A 1038 15.03 -24.31 -0.97
CA ALA A 1038 13.71 -23.84 -0.60
C ALA A 1038 13.14 -22.91 -1.70
N HIS A 1039 12.66 -21.72 -1.31
CA HIS A 1039 12.16 -20.67 -2.20
C HIS A 1039 13.25 -19.77 -2.81
N GLU A 1040 14.51 -19.91 -2.37
CA GLU A 1040 15.64 -19.09 -2.80
C GLU A 1040 16.95 -19.89 -2.86
N PHE A 1041 17.97 -19.40 -3.57
CA PHE A 1041 19.30 -20.03 -3.66
C PHE A 1041 20.44 -19.05 -3.91
N ILE A 1042 21.67 -19.45 -3.57
CA ILE A 1042 22.88 -18.62 -3.71
C ILE A 1042 23.79 -19.13 -4.82
N LEU A 1043 24.20 -18.22 -5.72
CA LEU A 1043 25.23 -18.44 -6.73
C LEU A 1043 26.57 -17.86 -6.28
N ASP A 1044 27.59 -18.71 -6.25
CA ASP A 1044 28.95 -18.35 -5.88
C ASP A 1044 29.71 -17.71 -7.06
N THR A 1045 29.69 -16.37 -7.12
CA THR A 1045 30.41 -15.58 -8.12
C THR A 1045 31.85 -15.24 -7.73
N ARG A 1046 32.30 -15.60 -6.52
CA ARG A 1046 33.66 -15.30 -6.00
C ARG A 1046 34.81 -15.88 -6.85
N PRO A 1047 34.71 -17.07 -7.49
CA PRO A 1047 35.80 -17.60 -8.32
C PRO A 1047 36.20 -16.66 -9.47
N PHE A 1048 35.25 -15.92 -10.04
CA PHE A 1048 35.47 -15.04 -11.17
C PHE A 1048 36.36 -13.83 -10.85
N LYS A 1049 36.51 -13.49 -9.56
CA LYS A 1049 37.48 -12.48 -9.12
C LYS A 1049 38.92 -12.93 -9.36
N LYS A 1050 39.19 -14.24 -9.29
CA LYS A 1050 40.52 -14.80 -9.55
C LYS A 1050 40.76 -15.09 -11.03
N SER A 1051 39.76 -15.60 -11.76
CA SER A 1051 39.93 -16.02 -13.15
C SER A 1051 39.74 -14.89 -14.18
N ALA A 1052 38.83 -13.96 -13.94
CA ALA A 1052 38.48 -12.88 -14.87
C ALA A 1052 38.57 -11.46 -14.26
N ASN A 1053 38.95 -11.33 -12.98
CA ASN A 1053 38.83 -10.09 -12.19
C ASN A 1053 37.38 -9.54 -12.15
N ILE A 1054 36.38 -10.39 -12.30
CA ILE A 1054 34.95 -10.05 -12.27
C ILE A 1054 34.39 -10.19 -10.84
N GLU A 1055 33.55 -9.25 -10.44
CA GLU A 1055 32.91 -9.19 -9.12
C GLU A 1055 31.39 -9.34 -9.23
N ALA A 1056 30.72 -9.65 -8.12
CA ALA A 1056 29.26 -9.75 -8.06
C ALA A 1056 28.56 -8.46 -8.54
N VAL A 1057 29.18 -7.29 -8.30
CA VAL A 1057 28.66 -6.00 -8.79
C VAL A 1057 28.72 -5.88 -10.31
N ASP A 1058 29.74 -6.42 -10.99
CA ASP A 1058 29.81 -6.39 -12.46
C ASP A 1058 28.66 -7.19 -13.08
N VAL A 1059 28.38 -8.37 -12.54
CA VAL A 1059 27.25 -9.22 -12.96
C VAL A 1059 25.91 -8.52 -12.70
N ALA A 1060 25.75 -7.90 -11.53
CA ALA A 1060 24.54 -7.18 -11.15
C ALA A 1060 24.28 -5.94 -12.02
N LYS A 1061 25.32 -5.17 -12.37
CA LYS A 1061 25.20 -4.05 -13.31
C LYS A 1061 24.94 -4.55 -14.73
N ARG A 1062 25.55 -5.66 -15.14
CA ARG A 1062 25.35 -6.24 -16.48
C ARG A 1062 23.94 -6.76 -16.68
N LEU A 1063 23.30 -7.36 -15.66
CA LEU A 1063 21.89 -7.77 -15.72
C LEU A 1063 20.92 -6.62 -16.10
N GLN A 1064 21.24 -5.38 -15.75
CA GLN A 1064 20.43 -4.21 -16.14
C GLN A 1064 20.39 -4.02 -17.66
N ASP A 1065 21.48 -4.36 -18.37
CA ASP A 1065 21.52 -4.33 -19.84
C ASP A 1065 20.64 -5.42 -20.47
N TYR A 1066 20.42 -6.53 -19.75
CA TYR A 1066 19.49 -7.60 -20.12
C TYR A 1066 18.03 -7.31 -19.71
N GLY A 1067 17.74 -6.15 -19.12
CA GLY A 1067 16.39 -5.75 -18.70
C GLY A 1067 15.98 -6.26 -17.32
N PHE A 1068 16.92 -6.67 -16.47
CA PHE A 1068 16.65 -7.20 -15.14
C PHE A 1068 17.21 -6.32 -14.01
N HIS A 1069 16.45 -6.20 -12.92
CA HIS A 1069 17.04 -5.80 -11.64
C HIS A 1069 17.92 -6.95 -11.12
N ALA A 1070 19.04 -6.62 -10.49
CA ALA A 1070 19.91 -7.64 -9.93
C ALA A 1070 19.27 -8.39 -8.75
N PRO A 1071 19.58 -9.68 -8.55
CA PRO A 1071 19.29 -10.40 -7.31
C PRO A 1071 20.04 -9.80 -6.10
N THR A 1072 19.73 -10.28 -4.90
CA THR A 1072 20.31 -9.77 -3.65
C THR A 1072 21.83 -9.97 -3.64
N MET A 1073 22.59 -8.90 -3.46
CA MET A 1073 24.06 -8.90 -3.61
C MET A 1073 24.79 -9.05 -2.28
N SER A 1074 25.82 -9.88 -2.25
CA SER A 1074 26.83 -9.97 -1.18
C SER A 1074 26.29 -10.23 0.25
N TRP A 1075 25.04 -10.67 0.37
CA TRP A 1075 24.43 -11.12 1.61
C TRP A 1075 23.58 -12.38 1.30
N PRO A 1076 23.58 -13.42 2.17
CA PRO A 1076 24.32 -13.54 3.42
C PRO A 1076 25.83 -13.78 3.25
N VAL A 1077 26.30 -14.10 2.04
CA VAL A 1077 27.72 -14.35 1.75
C VAL A 1077 28.31 -13.24 0.88
N ALA A 1078 29.39 -12.62 1.33
CA ALA A 1078 30.06 -11.55 0.60
C ALA A 1078 30.58 -12.03 -0.78
N GLY A 1079 30.32 -11.25 -1.83
CA GLY A 1079 30.75 -11.57 -3.19
C GLY A 1079 29.93 -12.68 -3.89
N THR A 1080 28.70 -12.94 -3.44
CA THR A 1080 27.75 -13.86 -4.10
C THR A 1080 26.46 -13.15 -4.51
N LEU A 1081 25.56 -13.86 -5.21
CA LEU A 1081 24.22 -13.40 -5.57
C LEU A 1081 23.17 -14.37 -5.02
N MET A 1082 22.08 -13.87 -4.42
CA MET A 1082 20.98 -14.66 -3.89
C MET A 1082 19.66 -14.38 -4.60
N ILE A 1083 19.10 -15.43 -5.20
CA ILE A 1083 17.99 -15.40 -6.15
C ILE A 1083 16.75 -16.02 -5.52
N GLU A 1084 15.64 -15.27 -5.51
CA GLU A 1084 14.31 -15.72 -5.11
C GLU A 1084 13.31 -15.30 -6.22
N PRO A 1085 12.78 -16.24 -7.02
CA PRO A 1085 11.86 -15.90 -8.11
C PRO A 1085 10.40 -15.71 -7.68
N THR A 1086 10.02 -16.23 -6.51
CA THR A 1086 8.62 -16.37 -6.06
C THR A 1086 7.77 -17.28 -6.96
N GLU A 1087 6.50 -17.45 -6.59
CA GLU A 1087 5.50 -18.23 -7.32
C GLU A 1087 4.82 -17.46 -8.48
N SER A 1088 4.92 -16.13 -8.50
CA SER A 1088 4.16 -15.29 -9.43
C SER A 1088 4.76 -15.19 -10.83
N GLU A 1089 6.04 -15.55 -10.98
CA GLU A 1089 6.75 -15.44 -12.25
C GLU A 1089 6.61 -16.72 -13.09
N ASP A 1090 6.22 -16.55 -14.36
CA ASP A 1090 6.01 -17.67 -15.28
C ASP A 1090 7.35 -18.32 -15.72
N LYS A 1091 7.28 -19.54 -16.26
CA LYS A 1091 8.49 -20.27 -16.68
C LYS A 1091 9.29 -19.50 -17.73
N ALA A 1092 8.63 -18.70 -18.58
CA ALA A 1092 9.31 -17.95 -19.63
C ALA A 1092 10.13 -16.77 -19.07
N GLU A 1093 9.69 -16.13 -17.99
CA GLU A 1093 10.46 -15.11 -17.26
C GLU A 1093 11.64 -15.73 -16.49
N LEU A 1094 11.42 -16.87 -15.82
CA LEU A 1094 12.52 -17.64 -15.22
C LEU A 1094 13.56 -18.02 -16.27
N ASP A 1095 13.11 -18.45 -17.45
CA ASP A 1095 13.98 -18.83 -18.56
C ASP A 1095 14.76 -17.62 -19.11
N ARG A 1096 14.12 -16.45 -19.29
CA ARG A 1096 14.81 -15.20 -19.70
C ARG A 1096 15.92 -14.81 -18.73
N PHE A 1097 15.67 -14.88 -17.41
CA PHE A 1097 16.70 -14.58 -16.41
C PHE A 1097 17.83 -15.63 -16.41
N CYS A 1098 17.50 -16.92 -16.50
CA CYS A 1098 18.50 -17.98 -16.60
C CYS A 1098 19.36 -17.83 -17.87
N ASP A 1099 18.76 -17.48 -19.01
CA ASP A 1099 19.47 -17.26 -20.27
C ASP A 1099 20.38 -16.01 -20.20
N ALA A 1100 19.93 -14.93 -19.55
CA ALA A 1100 20.75 -13.76 -19.26
C ALA A 1100 21.98 -14.14 -18.43
N MET A 1101 21.81 -14.90 -17.35
CA MET A 1101 22.91 -15.39 -16.52
C MET A 1101 23.85 -16.33 -17.29
N ILE A 1102 23.34 -17.23 -18.13
CA ILE A 1102 24.16 -18.13 -18.96
C ILE A 1102 24.96 -17.33 -20.01
N SER A 1103 24.36 -16.29 -20.60
CA SER A 1103 25.04 -15.37 -21.51
C SER A 1103 26.14 -14.56 -20.80
N ILE A 1104 25.87 -14.03 -19.61
CA ILE A 1104 26.88 -13.38 -18.74
C ILE A 1104 28.00 -14.37 -18.37
N ARG A 1105 27.71 -15.66 -18.14
CA ARG A 1105 28.76 -16.67 -17.92
C ARG A 1105 29.68 -16.81 -19.13
N GLN A 1106 29.15 -16.67 -20.36
CA GLN A 1106 29.96 -16.67 -21.58
C GLN A 1106 30.80 -15.39 -21.70
N GLU A 1107 30.24 -14.21 -21.38
CA GLU A 1107 31.02 -12.96 -21.32
C GLU A 1107 32.19 -13.06 -20.31
N ILE A 1108 31.99 -13.75 -19.18
CA ILE A 1108 33.07 -14.06 -18.23
C ILE A 1108 34.10 -14.99 -18.88
N ALA A 1109 33.67 -16.07 -19.57
CA ALA A 1109 34.57 -17.01 -20.24
C ALA A 1109 35.43 -16.33 -21.31
N ASP A 1110 34.87 -15.36 -22.05
CA ASP A 1110 35.59 -14.59 -23.05
C ASP A 1110 36.72 -13.75 -22.43
N ILE A 1111 36.59 -13.33 -21.17
CA ILE A 1111 37.67 -12.68 -20.39
C ILE A 1111 38.66 -13.72 -19.87
N GLU A 1112 38.18 -14.85 -19.32
CA GLU A 1112 39.02 -15.96 -18.81
C GLU A 1112 39.94 -16.54 -19.90
N GLU A 1113 39.47 -16.57 -21.14
CA GLU A 1113 40.17 -17.12 -22.31
C GLU A 1113 40.88 -16.04 -23.16
N GLY A 1114 40.83 -14.77 -22.75
CA GLY A 1114 41.55 -13.67 -23.41
C GLY A 1114 40.99 -13.25 -24.78
N ARG A 1115 39.71 -13.53 -25.07
CA ARG A 1115 39.01 -13.11 -26.30
C ARG A 1115 38.62 -11.63 -26.31
N ILE A 1116 38.51 -10.99 -25.14
CA ILE A 1116 38.16 -9.56 -24.99
C ILE A 1116 39.03 -8.90 -23.91
N ASP A 1117 39.20 -7.58 -23.98
CA ASP A 1117 40.01 -6.83 -23.01
C ASP A 1117 39.47 -6.99 -21.57
N PRO A 1118 40.29 -7.36 -20.57
CA PRO A 1118 39.84 -7.64 -19.21
C PRO A 1118 39.41 -6.39 -18.41
N ARG A 1119 39.64 -5.18 -18.94
CA ARG A 1119 39.22 -3.89 -18.36
C ARG A 1119 38.08 -3.24 -19.16
N VAL A 1120 38.07 -3.38 -20.48
CA VAL A 1120 37.11 -2.74 -21.41
C VAL A 1120 36.24 -3.80 -22.08
N ASN A 1121 35.32 -4.36 -21.30
CA ASN A 1121 34.36 -5.37 -21.72
C ASN A 1121 32.95 -5.02 -21.18
N PRO A 1122 31.88 -5.66 -21.68
CA PRO A 1122 30.51 -5.32 -21.26
C PRO A 1122 30.29 -5.41 -19.75
N LEU A 1123 30.88 -6.40 -19.07
CA LEU A 1123 30.77 -6.59 -17.62
C LEU A 1123 31.37 -5.45 -16.80
N LYS A 1124 32.58 -4.97 -17.14
CA LYS A 1124 33.23 -3.84 -16.46
C LYS A 1124 32.61 -2.48 -16.78
N MET A 1125 31.95 -2.38 -17.93
CA MET A 1125 31.43 -1.14 -18.47
C MET A 1125 29.92 -0.95 -18.24
N SER A 1126 29.23 -2.01 -17.81
CA SER A 1126 27.81 -1.96 -17.46
C SER A 1126 27.52 -1.07 -16.25
N PRO A 1127 26.32 -0.48 -16.16
CA PRO A 1127 25.27 -0.51 -17.18
C PRO A 1127 25.54 0.45 -18.34
N HIS A 1128 25.02 0.10 -19.51
CA HIS A 1128 25.12 0.90 -20.73
C HIS A 1128 23.91 1.83 -20.85
N SER A 1129 24.09 3.08 -20.39
CA SER A 1129 23.05 4.11 -20.47
C SER A 1129 22.69 4.46 -21.92
N LEU A 1130 21.48 4.99 -22.12
CA LEU A 1130 21.02 5.45 -23.45
C LEU A 1130 22.05 6.39 -24.10
N THR A 1131 22.51 7.39 -23.36
CA THR A 1131 23.54 8.35 -23.80
C THR A 1131 24.84 7.67 -24.21
N CYS A 1132 25.28 6.63 -23.50
CA CYS A 1132 26.49 5.89 -23.87
C CYS A 1132 26.32 5.15 -25.21
N VAL A 1133 25.15 4.55 -25.45
CA VAL A 1133 24.89 3.71 -26.63
C VAL A 1133 24.53 4.55 -27.87
N THR A 1134 23.91 5.72 -27.70
CA THR A 1134 23.54 6.61 -28.82
C THR A 1134 24.62 7.65 -29.16
N SER A 1135 25.68 7.78 -28.35
CA SER A 1135 26.82 8.68 -28.62
C SER A 1135 27.39 8.49 -30.03
N SER A 1136 27.80 9.57 -30.70
CA SER A 1136 28.56 9.49 -31.96
C SER A 1136 29.94 8.85 -31.77
N HIS A 1137 30.52 8.99 -30.58
CA HIS A 1137 31.80 8.38 -30.20
C HIS A 1137 31.58 7.03 -29.50
N TRP A 1138 32.18 5.97 -30.04
CA TRP A 1138 32.15 4.62 -29.50
C TRP A 1138 33.50 3.94 -29.70
N ASP A 1139 34.35 3.94 -28.66
CA ASP A 1139 35.66 3.31 -28.65
C ASP A 1139 35.68 2.16 -27.63
N ARG A 1140 35.01 1.06 -27.99
CA ARG A 1140 34.84 -0.15 -27.16
C ARG A 1140 35.02 -1.38 -28.06
N PRO A 1141 35.72 -2.44 -27.61
CA PRO A 1141 36.02 -3.63 -28.41
C PRO A 1141 34.83 -4.60 -28.54
N TYR A 1142 33.60 -4.09 -28.45
CA TYR A 1142 32.34 -4.81 -28.58
C TYR A 1142 31.28 -3.85 -29.14
N SER A 1143 30.23 -4.39 -29.76
CA SER A 1143 29.25 -3.58 -30.48
C SER A 1143 28.18 -2.98 -29.56
N ARG A 1144 27.39 -2.03 -30.10
CA ARG A 1144 26.27 -1.39 -29.39
C ARG A 1144 25.12 -2.36 -29.16
N GLU A 1145 24.96 -3.32 -30.05
CA GLU A 1145 23.99 -4.41 -29.96
C GLU A 1145 24.35 -5.34 -28.80
N VAL A 1146 25.62 -5.75 -28.68
CA VAL A 1146 26.12 -6.50 -27.51
C VAL A 1146 25.91 -5.69 -26.22
N ALA A 1147 26.12 -4.37 -26.26
CA ALA A 1147 25.93 -3.51 -25.10
C ALA A 1147 24.46 -3.46 -24.63
N ALA A 1148 23.50 -3.16 -25.53
CA ALA A 1148 22.13 -2.82 -25.17
C ALA A 1148 21.06 -3.89 -25.46
N PHE A 1149 21.33 -4.80 -26.39
CA PHE A 1149 20.41 -5.84 -26.88
C PHE A 1149 21.11 -7.22 -26.90
N PRO A 1150 21.67 -7.70 -25.76
CA PRO A 1150 22.57 -8.86 -25.74
C PRO A 1150 21.89 -10.20 -26.07
N LEU A 1151 20.57 -10.30 -25.93
CA LEU A 1151 19.78 -11.48 -26.29
C LEU A 1151 18.48 -11.10 -27.02
N PRO A 1152 17.90 -11.97 -27.87
CA PRO A 1152 16.76 -11.63 -28.74
C PRO A 1152 15.45 -11.22 -28.03
N PHE A 1153 15.32 -11.47 -26.71
CA PHE A 1153 14.17 -10.98 -25.94
C PHE A 1153 14.32 -9.52 -25.48
N VAL A 1154 15.54 -8.99 -25.48
CA VAL A 1154 15.84 -7.58 -25.22
C VAL A 1154 15.73 -6.84 -26.54
N LYS A 1155 14.61 -6.12 -26.75
CA LYS A 1155 14.25 -5.50 -28.01
C LYS A 1155 14.00 -4.00 -27.84
N PRO A 1156 14.08 -3.19 -28.91
CA PRO A 1156 13.74 -1.76 -28.83
C PRO A 1156 12.33 -1.49 -28.25
N GLU A 1157 11.36 -2.37 -28.52
CA GLU A 1157 9.96 -2.25 -28.06
C GLU A 1157 9.75 -2.45 -26.56
N ASN A 1158 10.68 -3.14 -25.87
CA ASN A 1158 10.60 -3.43 -24.43
C ASN A 1158 11.87 -3.02 -23.65
N LYS A 1159 12.79 -2.28 -24.28
CA LYS A 1159 14.08 -1.93 -23.68
C LYS A 1159 13.91 -0.95 -22.51
N PHE A 1160 14.00 -1.46 -21.29
CA PHE A 1160 14.30 -0.62 -20.14
C PHE A 1160 15.73 -0.08 -20.24
N TRP A 1161 15.90 1.23 -20.04
CA TRP A 1161 17.20 1.90 -20.12
C TRP A 1161 17.71 2.28 -18.74
N PRO A 1162 18.90 1.80 -18.34
CA PRO A 1162 19.66 2.42 -17.25
C PRO A 1162 19.85 3.91 -17.55
N THR A 1163 19.43 4.76 -16.62
CA THR A 1163 19.28 6.21 -16.87
C THR A 1163 20.58 6.99 -16.72
N ILE A 1164 21.58 6.32 -16.15
CA ILE A 1164 22.92 6.80 -15.83
C ILE A 1164 23.91 5.65 -16.06
N SER A 1165 25.20 5.96 -16.13
CA SER A 1165 26.26 4.95 -16.17
C SER A 1165 26.50 4.40 -14.74
N ARG A 1166 27.48 3.49 -14.57
CA ARG A 1166 27.82 2.94 -13.25
C ARG A 1166 28.11 4.05 -12.23
N ILE A 1167 27.54 3.89 -11.04
CA ILE A 1167 27.67 4.80 -9.89
C ILE A 1167 29.10 4.80 -9.28
N ASP A 1168 29.59 5.95 -8.79
CA ASP A 1168 30.78 6.06 -7.93
C ASP A 1168 30.34 6.04 -6.45
N ASP A 1169 30.47 4.87 -5.82
CA ASP A 1169 30.02 4.66 -4.43
C ASP A 1169 30.92 5.35 -3.39
N ILE A 1170 32.21 5.52 -3.69
CA ILE A 1170 33.20 6.07 -2.75
C ILE A 1170 33.14 7.59 -2.75
N TYR A 1171 32.96 8.21 -3.92
CA TYR A 1171 32.96 9.67 -4.06
C TYR A 1171 31.86 10.35 -3.23
N GLY A 1172 30.62 9.84 -3.26
CA GLY A 1172 29.50 10.41 -2.49
C GLY A 1172 29.63 10.26 -0.98
N ASP A 1173 30.26 9.18 -0.49
CA ASP A 1173 30.54 9.00 0.95
C ASP A 1173 31.69 9.92 1.45
N GLN A 1174 32.49 10.48 0.52
CA GLN A 1174 33.53 11.49 0.76
C GLN A 1174 33.04 12.94 0.58
N HIS A 1175 32.07 13.17 -0.33
CA HIS A 1175 31.51 14.48 -0.66
C HIS A 1175 30.01 14.47 -0.33
N LEU A 1176 29.71 14.42 0.96
CA LEU A 1176 28.37 14.10 1.47
C LEU A 1176 27.37 15.26 1.28
N VAL A 1177 26.65 15.25 0.16
CA VAL A 1177 25.55 16.17 -0.13
C VAL A 1177 24.23 15.41 -0.06
N CYS A 1178 23.34 15.79 0.87
CA CYS A 1178 22.09 15.05 1.19
C CYS A 1178 20.81 15.88 0.99
N THR A 1179 20.91 16.98 0.25
CA THR A 1179 19.81 17.84 -0.21
C THR A 1179 19.92 18.09 -1.71
N CYS A 1180 18.91 18.69 -2.34
CA CYS A 1180 18.92 19.03 -3.76
C CYS A 1180 20.05 20.04 -4.07
N PRO A 1181 21.03 19.69 -4.93
CA PRO A 1181 22.04 20.62 -5.40
C PRO A 1181 21.44 21.70 -6.32
N PRO A 1182 22.16 22.81 -6.61
CA PRO A 1182 21.66 23.87 -7.50
C PRO A 1182 21.34 23.41 -8.93
N MET A 1183 20.41 24.11 -9.58
CA MET A 1183 19.90 23.75 -10.91
C MET A 1183 20.93 23.77 -12.04
N ASP A 1184 22.03 24.53 -11.90
CA ASP A 1184 23.14 24.57 -12.85
C ASP A 1184 23.75 23.16 -13.09
N VAL A 1185 23.56 22.22 -12.16
CA VAL A 1185 24.04 20.83 -12.27
C VAL A 1185 23.03 19.89 -12.97
N TYR A 1186 21.78 20.32 -13.10
CA TYR A 1186 20.70 19.62 -13.80
C TYR A 1186 20.60 20.02 -15.28
N GLU A 1187 21.30 21.08 -15.69
CA GLU A 1187 21.37 21.46 -17.10
C GLU A 1187 22.04 20.37 -17.94
N SER A 1188 21.56 20.22 -19.17
CA SER A 1188 22.18 19.32 -20.13
C SER A 1188 23.54 19.87 -20.53
N PRO A 1189 24.62 19.08 -20.64
CA PRO A 1189 25.89 19.56 -21.20
C PRO A 1189 25.78 20.00 -22.68
N PHE A 1190 24.59 19.90 -23.28
CA PHE A 1190 24.23 20.39 -24.59
C PHE A 1190 23.45 21.72 -24.59
N SER A 1191 23.09 22.31 -23.44
CA SER A 1191 22.62 23.72 -23.38
C SER A 1191 23.82 24.66 -23.54
N GLU A 1192 24.10 24.99 -24.79
CA GLU A 1192 25.03 26.00 -25.31
C GLU A 1192 26.17 26.48 -24.39
N GLN A 1193 27.40 26.15 -24.80
CA GLN A 1193 28.55 27.01 -24.52
C GLN A 1193 28.21 28.46 -24.90
N LYS A 1194 27.86 29.30 -23.90
CA LYS A 1194 27.91 30.76 -24.05
C LYS A 1194 29.31 31.12 -24.51
N ARG A 1195 29.44 31.52 -25.77
CA ARG A 1195 30.70 31.98 -26.35
C ARG A 1195 31.23 33.12 -25.49
N ALA A 1196 32.38 32.89 -24.86
CA ALA A 1196 33.19 33.97 -24.30
C ALA A 1196 33.73 34.82 -25.45
N SER A 1197 33.03 35.90 -25.80
CA SER A 1197 33.52 36.94 -26.69
C SER A 1197 32.78 38.26 -26.43
N SER A 1198 33.54 39.27 -25.99
CA SER A 1198 33.16 40.64 -25.60
C SER A 1198 32.13 40.78 -24.49
#